data_AF-A0A1G5ZAN9-F1
#
_entry.id   AF-A0A1G5ZAN9-F1
#
_cell.length_a   1.000
_cell.length_b   1.000
_cell.length_c   1.000
_cell.angle_alpha   90.00
_cell.angle_beta   90.00
_cell.angle_gamma   90.00
#
_symmetry.space_group_name_H-M   'P 1'
#
loop_
_entity.id
_entity.type
_entity.pdbx_description
1 polymer ?
#
loop_
_entity_poly.entity_id
_entity_poly.type
_entity_poly.pdbx_seq_one_letter_code
_entity_poly.pdbx_strand_id
1 'polypeptide(L)'
;MTKNISLVELAEQMGVHSDDLDEHGVLKPYVAPELAPYPPAEYPDTEQPTRCDPAPGDEPLSTPKVGWCPSGSINSGICTPFNNVRPNWMGYYPSATASLRIDEMILPGTHNSAMDKQAPYSNSYETCQDVSPHSQLQTGIRVLDLRVEFFFGYPVGDAKRFMIYHSLNSRRTIEGDCLQAAINLYTAYGNEVVILDFHQFKNFTDAAHRELATIIKNRLGSRLIEPKWNVLSLRQLWALQKNVVIAYNHSQRDPLFWPGVNHRWIQKNTPSSSELKSFIDQVGNEIKPEYELRSIQAHKYTKVGQPDDMSPDVMNWFAAGATNSPIMKFYIINTDWSLRHRHIDNCIHANSFRSKQWSSLSLTPLELTDGYIPHGHRAIVLNIYNGNWRDKIRLPSYATPNGTVLIINKAQLNTTVQVSTNNTPANNLILVQGDVALFIYDAIQSKWIVRPDVVHSPNTSGDTVPNIGTDEKFVRYQTADYNWTDHIYLPGTAPAYRYLEVTSDITATEGWHSHIHRRSGERVYRCQRGDQYLFMFNQGAWQVLKTPIHSYGAAQAGAQMADTGTEETQVHFRDGDFVQQITLPANAWNNDKVTLTSSATYTATVMGTNLASGANLQLKKGDTFHFRYVASANKWNKVSFA
;
A
#
# COMPACT_ATOMS: atom_id res chain seq x y z
N MET A 1 -60.63 17.49 -16.10
CA MET A 1 -60.38 16.28 -16.89
C MET A 1 -59.14 15.61 -16.34
N THR A 2 -59.31 14.58 -15.52
CA THR A 2 -58.23 13.70 -15.09
C THR A 2 -57.72 12.94 -16.31
N LYS A 3 -56.49 13.23 -16.75
CA LYS A 3 -55.81 12.43 -17.77
C LYS A 3 -55.69 11.01 -17.20
N ASN A 4 -56.31 10.02 -17.82
CA ASN A 4 -56.07 8.61 -17.50
C ASN A 4 -54.61 8.32 -17.91
N ILE A 5 -53.71 8.35 -16.93
CA ILE A 5 -52.33 7.88 -17.08
C ILE A 5 -52.40 6.36 -17.31
N SER A 6 -51.74 5.87 -18.35
CA SER A 6 -51.71 4.43 -18.63
C SER A 6 -50.91 3.67 -17.55
N LEU A 7 -51.18 2.38 -17.34
CA LEU A 7 -50.40 1.57 -16.39
C LEU A 7 -48.91 1.52 -16.76
N VAL A 8 -48.59 1.57 -18.04
CA VAL A 8 -47.21 1.68 -18.55
C VAL A 8 -46.59 3.01 -18.15
N GLU A 9 -47.28 4.14 -18.32
CA GLU A 9 -46.80 5.45 -17.87
C GLU A 9 -46.67 5.53 -16.35
N LEU A 10 -47.57 4.88 -15.59
CA LEU A 10 -47.49 4.80 -14.13
C LEU A 10 -46.29 3.96 -13.70
N ALA A 11 -46.07 2.80 -14.33
CA ALA A 11 -44.95 1.91 -14.06
C ALA A 11 -43.61 2.56 -14.41
N GLU A 12 -43.53 3.28 -15.54
CA GLU A 12 -42.36 4.09 -15.90
C GLU A 12 -42.12 5.24 -14.92
N GLN A 13 -43.17 5.87 -14.39
CA GLN A 13 -43.06 6.89 -13.34
C GLN A 13 -42.53 6.29 -12.03
N MET A 14 -42.87 5.03 -11.77
CA MET A 14 -42.39 4.24 -10.64
C MET A 14 -41.03 3.57 -10.87
N GLY A 15 -40.41 3.74 -12.05
CA GLY A 15 -39.05 3.26 -12.33
C GLY A 15 -38.95 1.88 -13.00
N VAL A 16 -40.07 1.23 -13.32
CA VAL A 16 -40.09 -0.08 -13.98
C VAL A 16 -39.69 0.04 -15.45
N HIS A 17 -38.80 -0.85 -15.94
CA HIS A 17 -38.35 -0.86 -17.34
C HIS A 17 -39.51 -1.20 -18.28
N SER A 18 -39.63 -0.49 -19.41
CA SER A 18 -40.68 -0.76 -20.41
C SER A 18 -40.63 -2.21 -20.93
N ASP A 19 -39.42 -2.74 -21.10
CA ASP A 19 -39.20 -4.10 -21.59
C ASP A 19 -39.57 -5.18 -20.56
N ASP A 20 -39.66 -4.81 -19.28
CA ASP A 20 -40.11 -5.70 -18.20
C ASP A 20 -41.64 -5.71 -18.06
N LEU A 21 -42.37 -4.94 -18.88
CA LEU A 21 -43.83 -4.88 -18.87
C LEU A 21 -44.40 -5.60 -20.10
N ASP A 22 -45.48 -6.34 -19.91
CA ASP A 22 -46.28 -6.87 -21.01
C ASP A 22 -47.14 -5.78 -21.67
N GLU A 23 -47.89 -6.16 -22.70
CA GLU A 23 -48.77 -5.24 -23.45
C GLU A 23 -49.91 -4.64 -22.60
N HIS A 24 -50.10 -5.11 -21.37
CA HIS A 24 -51.08 -4.61 -20.41
C HIS A 24 -50.47 -3.80 -19.26
N GLY A 25 -49.15 -3.57 -19.27
CA GLY A 25 -48.44 -2.84 -18.22
C GLY A 25 -48.24 -3.65 -16.95
N VAL A 26 -48.30 -4.98 -17.03
CA VAL A 26 -48.01 -5.90 -15.93
C VAL A 26 -46.57 -6.39 -16.06
N LEU A 27 -45.86 -6.53 -14.93
CA LEU A 27 -44.51 -7.09 -14.89
C LEU A 27 -44.48 -8.48 -15.51
N LYS A 28 -43.66 -8.65 -16.56
CA LYS A 28 -43.33 -9.94 -17.14
C LYS A 28 -42.69 -10.83 -16.07
N PRO A 29 -42.95 -12.15 -16.09
CA PRO A 29 -42.19 -13.09 -15.27
C PRO A 29 -40.70 -12.88 -15.51
N TYR A 30 -39.91 -12.76 -14.44
CA TYR A 30 -38.46 -12.63 -14.54
C TYR A 30 -37.89 -13.78 -15.39
N VAL A 31 -37.32 -13.44 -16.55
CA VAL A 31 -36.57 -14.38 -17.37
C VAL A 31 -35.12 -14.26 -16.97
N ALA A 32 -34.64 -15.27 -16.25
CA ALA A 32 -33.23 -15.44 -15.93
C ALA A 32 -32.36 -15.31 -17.20
N PRO A 33 -31.22 -14.60 -17.16
CA PRO A 33 -30.27 -14.64 -18.27
C PRO A 33 -29.82 -16.09 -18.49
N GLU A 34 -29.87 -16.57 -19.74
CA GLU A 34 -29.32 -17.87 -20.13
C GLU A 34 -27.79 -17.82 -19.99
N LEU A 35 -27.29 -18.37 -18.89
CA LEU A 35 -25.88 -18.65 -18.70
C LEU A 35 -25.64 -20.13 -19.07
N ALA A 36 -24.55 -20.39 -19.80
CA ALA A 36 -24.19 -21.74 -20.21
C ALA A 36 -24.20 -22.72 -19.01
N PRO A 37 -24.75 -23.94 -19.16
CA PRO A 37 -24.82 -24.89 -18.06
C PRO A 37 -23.41 -25.31 -17.64
N TYR A 38 -23.12 -25.20 -16.34
CA TYR A 38 -21.93 -25.76 -15.71
C TYR A 38 -22.20 -27.23 -15.36
N PRO A 39 -21.24 -28.15 -15.55
CA PRO A 39 -21.47 -29.57 -15.30
C PRO A 39 -21.75 -29.81 -13.80
N PRO A 40 -22.72 -30.67 -13.45
CA PRO A 40 -22.97 -31.02 -12.07
C PRO A 40 -21.85 -31.92 -11.57
N ALA A 41 -21.26 -31.59 -10.42
CA ALA A 41 -20.66 -32.61 -9.58
C ALA A 41 -21.79 -33.20 -8.73
N GLU A 42 -22.06 -34.49 -8.89
CA GLU A 42 -22.97 -35.24 -8.03
C GLU A 42 -22.42 -35.29 -6.61
N TYR A 43 -23.26 -34.97 -5.62
CA TYR A 43 -23.07 -35.50 -4.27
C TYR A 43 -24.43 -35.98 -3.73
N PRO A 44 -24.48 -37.20 -3.16
CA PRO A 44 -25.67 -37.70 -2.52
C PRO A 44 -25.82 -37.09 -1.13
N ASP A 45 -27.07 -36.78 -0.82
CA ASP A 45 -27.57 -36.35 0.48
C ASP A 45 -27.68 -37.57 1.41
N THR A 46 -27.32 -37.42 2.69
CA THR A 46 -28.02 -38.06 3.83
C THR A 46 -27.50 -37.54 5.18
N GLU A 47 -28.40 -36.82 5.86
CA GLU A 47 -28.73 -36.85 7.30
C GLU A 47 -27.70 -36.48 8.40
N GLN A 48 -27.98 -35.30 8.98
CA GLN A 48 -28.15 -34.98 10.42
C GLN A 48 -26.93 -34.83 11.38
N PRO A 49 -27.08 -33.96 12.40
CA PRO A 49 -26.08 -32.95 12.76
C PRO A 49 -25.21 -33.37 13.94
N THR A 50 -23.89 -33.27 13.82
CA THR A 50 -22.99 -33.28 14.99
C THR A 50 -21.78 -32.35 14.80
N ARG A 51 -21.76 -31.30 15.64
CA ARG A 51 -20.58 -30.75 16.33
C ARG A 51 -19.23 -30.89 15.60
N CYS A 52 -18.89 -29.90 14.79
CA CYS A 52 -17.57 -29.30 14.56
C CYS A 52 -17.82 -28.22 13.50
N ASP A 53 -17.76 -26.93 13.85
CA ASP A 53 -17.70 -25.90 12.80
C ASP A 53 -16.43 -26.18 11.97
N PRO A 54 -16.51 -26.32 10.64
CA PRO A 54 -15.33 -26.53 9.81
C PRO A 54 -14.32 -25.39 9.96
N ALA A 55 -13.05 -25.68 9.74
CA ALA A 55 -12.05 -24.63 9.65
C ALA A 55 -12.42 -23.68 8.48
N PRO A 56 -12.08 -22.38 8.54
CA PRO A 56 -12.25 -21.47 7.42
C PRO A 56 -11.68 -22.08 6.13
N GLY A 57 -12.53 -22.33 5.12
CA GLY A 57 -12.13 -22.86 3.82
C GLY A 57 -12.51 -24.31 3.51
N ASP A 58 -13.16 -25.04 4.44
CA ASP A 58 -13.59 -26.43 4.15
C ASP A 58 -14.94 -26.50 3.39
N GLU A 59 -15.79 -25.47 3.47
CA GLU A 59 -17.05 -25.40 2.72
C GLU A 59 -16.80 -24.88 1.28
N PRO A 60 -17.28 -25.59 0.23
CA PRO A 60 -17.10 -25.16 -1.14
C PRO A 60 -17.84 -23.84 -1.38
N LEU A 61 -17.17 -22.90 -2.03
CA LEU A 61 -17.79 -21.65 -2.46
C LEU A 61 -18.96 -21.98 -3.41
N SER A 62 -20.18 -21.62 -3.00
CA SER A 62 -21.35 -21.88 -3.86
C SER A 62 -21.34 -20.96 -5.07
N THR A 63 -21.77 -21.49 -6.21
CA THR A 63 -22.06 -20.67 -7.39
C THR A 63 -23.27 -19.76 -7.08
N PRO A 64 -23.27 -18.50 -7.53
CA PRO A 64 -24.41 -17.63 -7.33
C PRO A 64 -25.67 -18.23 -7.95
N LYS A 65 -26.73 -18.38 -7.14
CA LYS A 65 -28.05 -18.78 -7.64
C LYS A 65 -28.66 -17.66 -8.48
N VAL A 66 -29.29 -18.05 -9.58
CA VAL A 66 -29.92 -17.13 -10.53
C VAL A 66 -31.18 -16.49 -9.92
N GLY A 67 -31.34 -15.16 -10.07
CA GLY A 67 -32.51 -14.40 -9.61
C GLY A 67 -32.19 -13.34 -8.55
N TRP A 68 -33.17 -12.46 -8.27
CA TRP A 68 -33.01 -11.34 -7.33
C TRP A 68 -32.79 -11.81 -5.89
N CYS A 69 -33.74 -12.59 -5.36
CA CYS A 69 -33.66 -13.25 -4.07
C CYS A 69 -34.25 -14.66 -4.17
N PRO A 70 -33.62 -15.57 -4.93
CA PRO A 70 -34.21 -16.86 -5.26
C PRO A 70 -34.45 -17.67 -3.99
N SER A 71 -35.68 -18.17 -3.85
CA SER A 71 -36.16 -18.95 -2.69
C SER A 71 -35.97 -18.25 -1.34
N GLY A 72 -35.92 -16.91 -1.34
CA GLY A 72 -35.66 -16.10 -0.16
C GLY A 72 -36.73 -15.05 0.13
N SER A 73 -36.53 -14.31 1.23
CA SER A 73 -37.37 -13.19 1.64
C SER A 73 -36.53 -11.93 1.87
N ILE A 74 -37.13 -10.77 1.60
CA ILE A 74 -36.57 -9.44 1.86
C ILE A 74 -37.34 -8.68 2.96
N ASN A 75 -38.16 -9.36 3.77
CA ASN A 75 -39.05 -8.72 4.76
C ASN A 75 -38.32 -7.83 5.78
N SER A 76 -37.01 -8.05 5.98
CA SER A 76 -36.15 -7.24 6.85
C SER A 76 -35.20 -6.29 6.08
N GLY A 77 -35.40 -6.12 4.77
CA GLY A 77 -34.48 -5.38 3.89
C GLY A 77 -33.21 -6.16 3.54
N ILE A 78 -33.15 -7.44 3.90
CA ILE A 78 -32.00 -8.32 3.65
C ILE A 78 -32.51 -9.58 2.97
N CYS A 79 -31.97 -9.90 1.79
CA CYS A 79 -32.27 -11.15 1.09
C CYS A 79 -31.69 -12.37 1.82
N THR A 80 -32.57 -13.19 2.39
CA THR A 80 -32.25 -14.37 3.21
C THR A 80 -32.99 -15.63 2.72
N PRO A 81 -32.47 -16.86 2.95
CA PRO A 81 -31.17 -17.19 3.58
C PRO A 81 -30.00 -16.81 2.66
N PHE A 82 -28.75 -16.74 3.13
CA PHE A 82 -27.59 -16.46 2.24
C PHE A 82 -27.14 -17.73 1.49
N ASN A 83 -26.50 -17.56 0.32
CA ASN A 83 -25.87 -18.68 -0.40
C ASN A 83 -24.45 -18.95 0.09
N ASN A 84 -23.74 -17.90 0.50
CA ASN A 84 -22.37 -17.99 1.03
C ASN A 84 -22.31 -17.36 2.41
N VAL A 85 -21.24 -17.67 3.14
CA VAL A 85 -20.93 -17.01 4.41
C VAL A 85 -20.55 -15.55 4.11
N ARG A 86 -21.38 -14.60 4.54
CA ARG A 86 -21.19 -13.16 4.27
C ARG A 86 -20.51 -12.35 5.39
N PRO A 87 -20.70 -12.60 6.69
CA PRO A 87 -20.14 -11.72 7.73
C PRO A 87 -18.60 -11.65 7.71
N ASN A 88 -17.93 -12.76 7.38
CA ASN A 88 -16.47 -12.90 7.37
C ASN A 88 -15.94 -13.51 6.07
N TRP A 89 -16.57 -13.20 4.94
CA TRP A 89 -16.30 -13.88 3.66
C TRP A 89 -14.84 -13.75 3.18
N MET A 90 -14.16 -12.64 3.47
CA MET A 90 -12.77 -12.46 3.01
C MET A 90 -11.83 -13.43 3.72
N GLY A 91 -11.96 -13.56 5.05
CA GLY A 91 -11.17 -14.51 5.83
C GLY A 91 -11.65 -15.95 5.71
N TYR A 92 -12.95 -16.17 5.48
CA TYR A 92 -13.57 -17.48 5.37
C TYR A 92 -13.22 -18.19 4.04
N TYR A 93 -13.14 -17.43 2.94
CA TYR A 93 -12.76 -17.95 1.62
C TYR A 93 -11.38 -17.42 1.17
N PRO A 94 -10.27 -17.82 1.81
CA PRO A 94 -8.94 -17.31 1.47
C PRO A 94 -8.52 -17.64 0.04
N SER A 95 -9.02 -18.75 -0.53
CA SER A 95 -8.82 -19.10 -1.95
C SER A 95 -9.40 -18.04 -2.91
N ALA A 96 -10.42 -17.30 -2.47
CA ALA A 96 -11.05 -16.24 -3.25
C ALA A 96 -10.43 -14.85 -3.04
N THR A 97 -9.68 -14.63 -1.97
CA THR A 97 -9.34 -13.25 -1.53
C THR A 97 -7.88 -13.04 -1.16
N ALA A 98 -7.22 -14.04 -0.57
CA ALA A 98 -5.94 -13.84 0.13
C ALA A 98 -4.81 -13.34 -0.78
N SER A 99 -4.85 -13.71 -2.06
CA SER A 99 -3.85 -13.35 -3.06
C SER A 99 -4.08 -12.00 -3.74
N LEU A 100 -5.21 -11.33 -3.48
CA LEU A 100 -5.58 -10.06 -4.11
C LEU A 100 -5.11 -8.88 -3.27
N ARG A 101 -4.71 -7.78 -3.93
CA ARG A 101 -4.62 -6.47 -3.30
C ARG A 101 -6.00 -5.82 -3.21
N ILE A 102 -6.14 -4.82 -2.36
CA ILE A 102 -7.41 -4.09 -2.16
C ILE A 102 -7.92 -3.49 -3.49
N ASP A 103 -7.04 -2.89 -4.29
CA ASP A 103 -7.40 -2.24 -5.55
C ASP A 103 -7.78 -3.22 -6.67
N GLU A 104 -7.54 -4.52 -6.46
CA GLU A 104 -7.85 -5.60 -7.40
C GLU A 104 -9.13 -6.35 -7.01
N MET A 105 -9.70 -6.08 -5.84
CA MET A 105 -10.90 -6.77 -5.38
C MET A 105 -12.15 -6.26 -6.10
N ILE A 106 -13.13 -7.16 -6.19
CA ILE A 106 -14.52 -6.83 -6.50
C ILE A 106 -15.24 -6.69 -5.15
N LEU A 107 -15.51 -5.46 -4.73
CA LEU A 107 -16.08 -5.16 -3.42
C LEU A 107 -17.53 -4.68 -3.55
N PRO A 108 -18.47 -5.28 -2.79
CA PRO A 108 -19.81 -4.74 -2.69
C PRO A 108 -19.78 -3.47 -1.84
N GLY A 109 -20.24 -2.38 -2.43
CA GLY A 109 -20.35 -1.07 -1.81
C GLY A 109 -21.81 -0.60 -1.74
N THR A 110 -22.04 0.44 -0.95
CA THR A 110 -23.36 1.03 -0.75
C THR A 110 -23.25 2.52 -1.02
N HIS A 111 -24.16 3.07 -1.83
CA HIS A 111 -24.29 4.51 -2.01
C HIS A 111 -24.98 5.11 -0.78
N ASN A 112 -24.55 6.30 -0.36
CA ASN A 112 -25.14 7.04 0.78
C ASN A 112 -25.33 6.13 2.01
N SER A 113 -24.30 5.37 2.40
CA SER A 113 -24.44 4.17 3.23
C SER A 113 -25.16 4.40 4.56
N ALA A 114 -25.04 5.59 5.14
CA ALA A 114 -25.63 5.94 6.43
C ALA A 114 -26.92 6.78 6.32
N MET A 115 -27.54 6.81 5.13
CA MET A 115 -28.90 7.27 4.88
C MET A 115 -29.84 6.06 4.80
N ASP A 116 -30.08 5.43 5.95
CA ASP A 116 -30.84 4.17 6.06
C ASP A 116 -32.15 4.29 6.87
N LYS A 117 -33.05 3.32 6.71
CA LYS A 117 -34.35 3.30 7.42
C LYS A 117 -34.25 3.14 8.94
N GLN A 118 -33.12 2.64 9.46
CA GLN A 118 -32.91 2.45 10.90
C GLN A 118 -32.23 3.67 11.54
N ALA A 119 -31.89 4.71 10.78
CA ALA A 119 -31.34 5.91 11.35
C ALA A 119 -32.43 6.73 12.08
N PRO A 120 -32.07 7.48 13.12
CA PRO A 120 -33.07 8.13 13.99
C PRO A 120 -34.05 9.08 13.29
N TYR A 121 -33.73 9.61 12.10
CA TYR A 121 -34.58 10.58 11.39
C TYR A 121 -34.67 10.39 9.86
N SER A 122 -34.22 9.27 9.29
CA SER A 122 -34.08 9.13 7.83
C SER A 122 -34.95 8.05 7.19
N ASN A 123 -36.28 8.09 7.40
CA ASN A 123 -37.21 7.44 6.48
C ASN A 123 -37.84 8.51 5.57
N SER A 124 -37.22 8.76 4.43
CA SER A 124 -37.50 9.89 3.53
C SER A 124 -37.22 9.53 2.07
N TYR A 125 -37.47 10.46 1.15
CA TYR A 125 -37.11 10.36 -0.27
C TYR A 125 -35.58 10.37 -0.53
N GLU A 126 -34.75 10.45 0.50
CA GLU A 126 -33.27 10.37 0.39
C GLU A 126 -32.71 9.09 1.01
N THR A 127 -33.59 8.19 1.49
CA THR A 127 -33.18 6.95 2.14
C THR A 127 -32.77 5.92 1.09
N CYS A 128 -31.49 5.57 1.11
CA CYS A 128 -30.85 4.71 0.12
C CYS A 128 -30.67 3.27 0.60
N GLN A 129 -30.74 3.03 1.92
CA GLN A 129 -30.42 1.72 2.50
C GLN A 129 -31.50 1.25 3.50
N ASP A 130 -31.68 -0.06 3.64
CA ASP A 130 -32.66 -0.60 4.59
C ASP A 130 -32.15 -0.66 6.03
N VAL A 131 -30.84 -0.85 6.22
CA VAL A 131 -30.25 -1.16 7.52
C VAL A 131 -29.03 -0.30 7.82
N SER A 132 -28.65 -0.22 9.09
CA SER A 132 -27.51 0.57 9.56
C SER A 132 -26.16 0.17 8.92
N PRO A 133 -25.15 1.06 8.93
CA PRO A 133 -23.78 0.74 8.52
C PRO A 133 -23.22 -0.52 9.20
N HIS A 134 -23.52 -0.72 10.49
CA HIS A 134 -23.14 -1.93 11.20
C HIS A 134 -23.73 -3.19 10.56
N SER A 135 -25.05 -3.21 10.33
CA SER A 135 -25.73 -4.35 9.70
C SER A 135 -25.28 -4.57 8.26
N GLN A 136 -24.99 -3.52 7.49
CA GLN A 136 -24.44 -3.62 6.14
C GLN A 136 -23.10 -4.38 6.14
N LEU A 137 -22.16 -3.99 7.01
CA LEU A 137 -20.87 -4.67 7.14
C LEU A 137 -21.02 -6.12 7.61
N GLN A 138 -21.89 -6.38 8.59
CA GLN A 138 -22.18 -7.74 9.07
C GLN A 138 -22.88 -8.62 8.01
N THR A 139 -23.39 -8.03 6.94
CA THR A 139 -24.06 -8.73 5.84
C THR A 139 -23.19 -8.81 4.57
N GLY A 140 -21.91 -8.44 4.67
CA GLY A 140 -20.91 -8.66 3.61
C GLY A 140 -20.56 -7.43 2.76
N ILE A 141 -21.17 -6.26 3.00
CA ILE A 141 -20.71 -4.99 2.42
C ILE A 141 -19.31 -4.66 2.94
N ARG A 142 -18.44 -4.13 2.07
CA ARG A 142 -17.05 -3.80 2.41
C ARG A 142 -16.64 -2.39 2.02
N VAL A 143 -17.52 -1.63 1.37
CA VAL A 143 -17.30 -0.21 1.10
C VAL A 143 -18.51 0.61 1.54
N LEU A 144 -18.27 1.63 2.37
CA LEU A 144 -19.29 2.57 2.80
C LEU A 144 -18.98 3.96 2.22
N ASP A 145 -19.89 4.49 1.41
CA ASP A 145 -19.88 5.86 0.89
C ASP A 145 -20.46 6.82 1.93
N LEU A 146 -19.59 7.65 2.52
CA LEU A 146 -19.87 8.56 3.62
C LEU A 146 -19.84 10.01 3.15
N ARG A 147 -20.95 10.71 3.33
CA ARG A 147 -21.07 12.16 3.12
C ARG A 147 -21.24 12.82 4.48
N VAL A 148 -20.31 13.70 4.84
CA VAL A 148 -20.15 14.21 6.22
C VAL A 148 -20.43 15.71 6.29
N GLU A 149 -21.27 16.12 7.24
CA GLU A 149 -21.52 17.51 7.58
C GLU A 149 -20.88 17.85 8.93
N PHE A 150 -20.20 19.00 8.96
CA PHE A 150 -19.61 19.56 10.17
C PHE A 150 -20.58 20.52 10.88
N PHE A 151 -20.77 20.34 12.19
CA PHE A 151 -21.62 21.17 13.03
C PHE A 151 -20.80 21.95 14.07
N PHE A 152 -20.56 23.23 13.80
CA PHE A 152 -19.80 24.11 14.70
C PHE A 152 -20.47 24.36 16.06
N GLY A 153 -21.78 24.13 16.17
CA GLY A 153 -22.57 24.39 17.39
C GLY A 153 -22.37 23.40 18.53
N TYR A 154 -21.67 22.28 18.31
CA TYR A 154 -21.33 21.31 19.35
C TYR A 154 -19.88 21.50 19.86
N PRO A 155 -19.56 21.21 21.13
CA PRO A 155 -18.21 21.34 21.69
C PRO A 155 -17.20 20.42 20.98
N VAL A 156 -15.96 20.88 20.80
CA VAL A 156 -14.86 20.09 20.20
C VAL A 156 -14.76 18.72 20.89
N GLY A 157 -14.67 17.66 20.09
CA GLY A 157 -14.67 16.27 20.58
C GLY A 157 -16.05 15.65 20.79
N ASP A 158 -17.16 16.38 20.65
CA ASP A 158 -18.50 15.78 20.59
C ASP A 158 -18.73 15.12 19.22
N ALA A 159 -19.10 13.84 19.21
CA ALA A 159 -19.36 13.05 18.00
C ALA A 159 -20.42 13.69 17.08
N LYS A 160 -21.36 14.48 17.62
CA LYS A 160 -22.38 15.21 16.84
C LYS A 160 -21.80 16.32 15.96
N ARG A 161 -20.52 16.67 16.12
CA ARG A 161 -19.83 17.59 15.21
C ARG A 161 -19.68 17.02 13.82
N PHE A 162 -19.66 15.70 13.66
CA PHE A 162 -19.47 15.03 12.38
C PHE A 162 -20.59 14.03 12.14
N MET A 163 -21.66 14.49 11.49
CA MET A 163 -22.84 13.68 11.20
C MET A 163 -23.02 13.46 9.71
N ILE A 164 -23.77 12.42 9.36
CA ILE A 164 -24.05 12.05 7.97
C ILE A 164 -25.13 12.95 7.39
N TYR A 165 -24.93 13.36 6.13
CA TYR A 165 -25.88 14.23 5.41
C TYR A 165 -26.12 13.79 3.96
N HIS A 166 -27.28 14.18 3.44
CA HIS A 166 -27.56 14.37 2.03
C HIS A 166 -28.17 15.76 1.81
N SER A 167 -29.49 15.93 1.64
CA SER A 167 -30.12 17.24 1.89
C SER A 167 -30.56 17.33 3.36
N LEU A 168 -30.99 16.21 3.92
CA LEU A 168 -31.27 16.03 5.34
C LEU A 168 -30.07 15.41 6.08
N ASN A 169 -30.10 15.53 7.41
CA ASN A 169 -29.14 14.88 8.29
C ASN A 169 -29.75 13.60 8.88
N SER A 170 -29.07 12.45 8.72
CA SER A 170 -29.60 11.17 9.26
C SER A 170 -29.43 11.04 10.78
N ARG A 171 -28.69 11.98 11.39
CA ARG A 171 -28.23 12.00 12.79
C ARG A 171 -27.29 10.86 13.18
N ARG A 172 -26.83 10.07 12.22
CA ARG A 172 -25.69 9.17 12.43
C ARG A 172 -24.41 9.96 12.52
N THR A 173 -23.55 9.57 13.44
CA THR A 173 -22.25 10.17 13.67
C THR A 173 -21.16 9.32 13.01
N ILE A 174 -20.10 9.96 12.51
CA ILE A 174 -18.95 9.22 11.98
C ILE A 174 -18.35 8.31 13.03
N GLU A 175 -18.18 8.82 14.25
CA GLU A 175 -17.53 8.09 15.33
C GLU A 175 -18.39 6.94 15.87
N GLY A 176 -19.66 7.21 16.19
CA GLY A 176 -20.53 6.25 16.86
C GLY A 176 -21.17 5.21 15.95
N ASP A 177 -21.36 5.53 14.66
CA ASP A 177 -22.05 4.64 13.73
C ASP A 177 -21.11 4.02 12.70
N CYS A 178 -20.29 4.83 12.02
CA CYS A 178 -19.47 4.36 10.90
C CYS A 178 -18.14 3.73 11.35
N LEU A 179 -17.35 4.45 12.16
CA LEU A 179 -16.10 3.92 12.72
C LEU A 179 -16.40 2.74 13.65
N GLN A 180 -17.40 2.86 14.53
CA GLN A 180 -17.80 1.77 15.41
C GLN A 180 -18.24 0.52 14.64
N ALA A 181 -18.94 0.66 13.52
CA ALA A 181 -19.31 -0.48 12.67
C ALA A 181 -18.07 -1.24 12.15
N ALA A 182 -17.07 -0.51 11.65
CA ALA A 182 -15.81 -1.12 11.19
C ALA A 182 -15.04 -1.78 12.36
N ILE A 183 -15.00 -1.12 13.52
CA ILE A 183 -14.39 -1.64 14.75
C ILE A 183 -15.05 -2.95 15.18
N ASN A 184 -16.38 -2.99 15.21
CA ASN A 184 -17.13 -4.19 15.56
C ASN A 184 -16.82 -5.34 14.59
N LEU A 185 -16.76 -5.05 13.28
CA LEU A 185 -16.46 -6.07 12.27
C LEU A 185 -15.06 -6.65 12.47
N TYR A 186 -14.01 -5.84 12.50
CA TYR A 186 -12.65 -6.39 12.58
C TYR A 186 -12.33 -6.99 13.95
N THR A 187 -13.10 -6.64 15.00
CA THR A 187 -12.95 -7.24 16.33
C THR A 187 -13.55 -8.65 16.34
N ALA A 188 -14.69 -8.84 15.66
CA ALA A 188 -15.28 -10.16 15.47
C ALA A 188 -14.49 -11.01 14.45
N TYR A 189 -14.02 -10.38 13.37
CA TYR A 189 -13.43 -11.04 12.22
C TYR A 189 -12.17 -10.30 11.73
N GLY A 190 -11.02 -10.68 12.29
CA GLY A 190 -9.74 -9.97 12.07
C GLY A 190 -9.18 -9.99 10.65
N ASN A 191 -9.77 -10.80 9.75
CA ASN A 191 -9.35 -10.93 8.34
C ASN A 191 -10.28 -10.17 7.37
N GLU A 192 -11.22 -9.37 7.86
CA GLU A 192 -12.05 -8.52 6.99
C GLU A 192 -11.40 -7.16 6.76
N VAL A 193 -11.43 -6.69 5.51
CA VAL A 193 -10.97 -5.35 5.13
C VAL A 193 -12.14 -4.49 4.68
N VAL A 194 -12.26 -3.27 5.22
CA VAL A 194 -13.33 -2.31 4.91
C VAL A 194 -12.74 -1.01 4.39
N ILE A 195 -13.41 -0.41 3.42
CA ILE A 195 -13.14 0.94 2.93
C ILE A 195 -14.24 1.86 3.46
N LEU A 196 -13.85 2.88 4.21
CA LEU A 196 -14.71 4.01 4.54
C LEU A 196 -14.36 5.16 3.58
N ASP A 197 -15.25 5.43 2.64
CA ASP A 197 -15.07 6.43 1.60
C ASP A 197 -15.72 7.75 2.04
N PHE A 198 -14.91 8.66 2.57
CA PHE A 198 -15.33 10.02 2.90
C PHE A 198 -15.40 10.84 1.61
N HIS A 199 -16.54 10.72 0.94
CA HIS A 199 -16.71 11.18 -0.43
C HIS A 199 -17.05 12.67 -0.53
N GLN A 200 -17.85 13.20 0.40
CA GLN A 200 -18.24 14.61 0.43
C GLN A 200 -18.20 15.20 1.84
N PHE A 201 -17.91 16.50 1.90
CA PHE A 201 -17.77 17.28 3.12
C PHE A 201 -18.59 18.57 3.01
N LYS A 202 -19.49 18.82 3.97
CA LYS A 202 -20.33 20.03 4.05
C LYS A 202 -19.98 20.86 5.28
N ASN A 203 -19.83 22.16 5.08
CA ASN A 203 -19.49 23.15 6.13
C ASN A 203 -18.14 22.94 6.82
N PHE A 204 -17.22 22.15 6.25
CA PHE A 204 -15.93 21.89 6.86
C PHE A 204 -15.00 23.12 6.82
N THR A 205 -14.19 23.25 7.86
CA THR A 205 -13.01 24.11 7.90
C THR A 205 -11.75 23.24 7.92
N ASP A 206 -10.57 23.81 7.66
CA ASP A 206 -9.30 23.09 7.81
C ASP A 206 -9.07 22.55 9.23
N ALA A 207 -9.61 23.24 10.25
CA ALA A 207 -9.59 22.76 11.63
C ALA A 207 -10.52 21.54 11.81
N ALA A 208 -11.70 21.55 11.22
CA ALA A 208 -12.64 20.42 11.26
C ALA A 208 -12.07 19.18 10.54
N HIS A 209 -11.37 19.37 9.42
CA HIS A 209 -10.64 18.28 8.74
C HIS A 209 -9.59 17.64 9.66
N ARG A 210 -8.77 18.46 10.33
CA ARG A 210 -7.75 17.98 11.28
C ARG A 210 -8.37 17.28 12.49
N GLU A 211 -9.48 17.82 13.02
CA GLU A 211 -10.23 17.23 14.13
C GLU A 211 -10.77 15.84 13.75
N LEU A 212 -11.46 15.73 12.61
CA LEU A 212 -11.98 14.44 12.12
C LEU A 212 -10.86 13.44 11.86
N ALA A 213 -9.76 13.85 11.22
CA ALA A 213 -8.60 13.00 10.99
C ALA A 213 -8.00 12.49 12.32
N THR A 214 -7.96 13.33 13.35
CA THR A 214 -7.48 12.96 14.68
C THR A 214 -8.39 11.92 15.33
N ILE A 215 -9.71 12.12 15.26
CA ILE A 215 -10.70 11.14 15.75
C ILE A 215 -10.51 9.80 15.06
N ILE A 216 -10.43 9.78 13.71
CA ILE A 216 -10.25 8.55 12.93
C ILE A 216 -8.97 7.81 13.34
N LYS A 217 -7.83 8.52 13.42
CA LYS A 217 -6.54 7.94 13.81
C LYS A 217 -6.56 7.37 15.23
N ASN A 218 -7.15 8.10 16.18
CA ASN A 218 -7.25 7.65 17.57
C ASN A 218 -8.14 6.40 17.71
N ARG A 219 -9.23 6.33 16.94
CA ARG A 219 -10.18 5.22 17.01
C ARG A 219 -9.71 3.95 16.32
N LEU A 220 -8.99 4.07 15.20
CA LEU A 220 -8.54 2.92 14.41
C LEU A 220 -7.11 2.48 14.74
N GLY A 221 -6.24 3.41 15.12
CA GLY A 221 -4.84 3.14 15.48
C GLY A 221 -4.12 2.29 14.43
N SER A 222 -3.48 1.21 14.89
CA SER A 222 -2.71 0.30 14.03
C SER A 222 -3.54 -0.47 13.00
N ARG A 223 -4.87 -0.52 13.16
CA ARG A 223 -5.81 -1.20 12.23
C ARG A 223 -5.98 -0.43 10.92
N LEU A 224 -5.50 0.82 10.85
CA LEU A 224 -5.48 1.62 9.63
C LEU A 224 -4.56 0.99 8.58
N ILE A 225 -5.07 0.86 7.36
CA ILE A 225 -4.30 0.54 6.17
C ILE A 225 -3.91 1.87 5.53
N GLU A 226 -2.70 2.33 5.81
CA GLU A 226 -2.12 3.53 5.19
C GLU A 226 -1.77 3.30 3.70
N PRO A 227 -1.64 4.36 2.88
CA PRO A 227 -1.31 4.25 1.47
C PRO A 227 -0.01 3.47 1.18
N LYS A 228 0.98 3.50 2.07
CA LYS A 228 2.23 2.74 1.92
C LYS A 228 2.04 1.22 1.84
N TRP A 229 0.90 0.72 2.31
CA TRP A 229 0.53 -0.69 2.30
C TRP A 229 -0.30 -1.11 1.08
N ASN A 230 -0.53 -0.22 0.11
CA ASN A 230 -1.38 -0.49 -1.07
C ASN A 230 -0.90 -1.66 -1.95
N VAL A 231 0.39 -1.99 -1.90
CA VAL A 231 1.00 -3.08 -2.66
C VAL A 231 0.77 -4.46 -2.04
N LEU A 232 0.32 -4.51 -0.78
CA LEU A 232 0.14 -5.76 -0.05
C LEU A 232 -1.12 -6.50 -0.50
N SER A 233 -1.02 -7.82 -0.55
CA SER A 233 -2.21 -8.67 -0.68
C SER A 233 -2.99 -8.72 0.64
N LEU A 234 -4.25 -9.17 0.59
CA LEU A 234 -5.05 -9.36 1.80
C LEU A 234 -4.37 -10.29 2.81
N ARG A 235 -3.72 -11.38 2.36
CA ARG A 235 -2.94 -12.27 3.23
C ARG A 235 -1.88 -11.52 4.05
N GLN A 236 -1.18 -10.58 3.42
CA GLN A 236 -0.17 -9.76 4.07
C GLN A 236 -0.79 -8.76 5.05
N LEU A 237 -1.89 -8.12 4.67
CA LEU A 237 -2.63 -7.20 5.54
C LEU A 237 -3.19 -7.90 6.79
N TRP A 238 -3.69 -9.13 6.66
CA TRP A 238 -4.15 -9.95 7.78
C TRP A 238 -3.03 -10.25 8.76
N ALA A 239 -1.84 -10.58 8.26
CA ALA A 239 -0.68 -10.84 9.10
C ALA A 239 -0.20 -9.59 9.87
N LEU A 240 -0.35 -8.41 9.27
CA LEU A 240 -0.13 -7.11 9.91
C LEU A 240 -1.29 -6.66 10.81
N GLN A 241 -2.40 -7.40 10.83
CA GLN A 241 -3.60 -7.04 11.58
C GLN A 241 -4.15 -5.65 11.16
N LYS A 242 -4.14 -5.35 9.86
CA LYS A 242 -4.70 -4.11 9.29
C LYS A 242 -6.00 -4.38 8.55
N ASN A 243 -6.99 -3.52 8.74
CA ASN A 243 -8.38 -3.79 8.36
C ASN A 243 -9.11 -2.63 7.69
N VAL A 244 -8.76 -1.37 7.99
CA VAL A 244 -9.60 -0.24 7.55
C VAL A 244 -8.82 0.71 6.64
N VAL A 245 -9.30 0.88 5.42
CA VAL A 245 -8.89 1.95 4.52
C VAL A 245 -9.78 3.16 4.76
N ILE A 246 -9.16 4.33 4.89
CA ILE A 246 -9.85 5.62 4.89
C ILE A 246 -9.54 6.28 3.56
N ALA A 247 -10.52 6.32 2.65
CA ALA A 247 -10.43 7.08 1.42
C ALA A 247 -11.03 8.47 1.68
N TYR A 248 -10.27 9.53 1.40
CA TYR A 248 -10.61 10.89 1.82
C TYR A 248 -10.56 11.85 0.62
N ASN A 249 -11.73 12.27 0.14
CA ASN A 249 -11.89 13.04 -1.09
C ASN A 249 -11.77 14.56 -0.88
N HIS A 250 -10.63 15.01 -0.33
CA HIS A 250 -10.36 16.44 -0.12
C HIS A 250 -8.85 16.75 -0.14
N SER A 251 -8.48 18.00 -0.43
CA SER A 251 -7.07 18.44 -0.42
C SER A 251 -6.45 18.46 0.97
N GLN A 252 -7.24 18.71 2.01
CA GLN A 252 -6.85 18.66 3.44
C GLN A 252 -6.72 17.22 3.99
N ARG A 253 -6.51 16.23 3.11
CA ARG A 253 -6.35 14.82 3.46
C ARG A 253 -5.09 14.63 4.30
N ASP A 254 -5.21 13.91 5.41
CA ASP A 254 -4.07 13.46 6.21
C ASP A 254 -3.21 12.47 5.39
N PRO A 255 -1.86 12.57 5.41
CA PRO A 255 -0.98 11.66 4.64
C PRO A 255 -1.18 10.17 4.93
N LEU A 256 -1.71 9.80 6.10
CA LEU A 256 -2.02 8.41 6.45
C LEU A 256 -3.30 7.89 5.79
N PHE A 257 -4.06 8.74 5.10
CA PHE A 257 -5.31 8.37 4.42
C PHE A 257 -5.11 8.27 2.90
N TRP A 258 -5.90 7.41 2.28
CA TRP A 258 -5.88 7.17 0.85
C TRP A 258 -6.55 8.32 0.10
N PRO A 259 -6.15 8.59 -1.16
CA PRO A 259 -6.98 9.36 -2.07
C PRO A 259 -8.44 8.88 -2.04
N GLY A 260 -9.37 9.82 -2.21
CA GLY A 260 -10.79 9.51 -2.30
C GLY A 260 -11.06 8.47 -3.39
N VAL A 261 -12.10 7.67 -3.21
CA VAL A 261 -12.50 6.70 -4.23
C VAL A 261 -12.91 7.47 -5.49
N ASN A 262 -12.37 7.06 -6.64
CA ASN A 262 -12.76 7.62 -7.93
C ASN A 262 -14.17 7.12 -8.30
N HIS A 263 -15.17 7.96 -8.04
CA HIS A 263 -16.56 7.68 -8.39
C HIS A 263 -16.81 7.87 -9.87
N ARG A 264 -17.10 6.77 -10.56
CA ARG A 264 -17.68 6.78 -11.90
C ARG A 264 -19.19 6.92 -11.75
N TRP A 265 -19.65 8.16 -11.84
CA TRP A 265 -21.06 8.51 -11.81
C TRP A 265 -21.48 9.18 -13.12
N ILE A 266 -22.66 8.85 -13.61
CA ILE A 266 -23.21 9.36 -14.89
C ILE A 266 -23.54 10.86 -14.86
N GLN A 267 -23.41 11.51 -13.69
CA GLN A 267 -23.74 12.93 -13.48
C GLN A 267 -25.21 13.27 -13.75
N LYS A 268 -26.09 12.27 -13.60
CA LYS A 268 -27.54 12.39 -13.78
C LYS A 268 -28.24 11.63 -12.66
N ASN A 269 -29.19 12.28 -11.99
CA ASN A 269 -29.94 11.68 -10.87
C ASN A 269 -31.03 10.72 -11.33
N THR A 270 -31.70 11.01 -12.45
CA THR A 270 -32.82 10.21 -13.00
C THR A 270 -32.54 9.75 -14.44
N PRO A 271 -31.42 9.03 -14.71
CA PRO A 271 -31.21 8.38 -16.01
C PRO A 271 -32.24 7.26 -16.22
N SER A 272 -32.52 6.89 -17.47
CA SER A 272 -33.14 5.59 -17.74
C SER A 272 -32.18 4.45 -17.37
N SER A 273 -32.70 3.24 -17.15
CA SER A 273 -31.85 2.06 -16.94
C SER A 273 -30.93 1.79 -18.13
N SER A 274 -31.39 2.03 -19.37
CA SER A 274 -30.57 1.87 -20.58
C SER A 274 -29.42 2.88 -20.69
N GLU A 275 -29.67 4.15 -20.32
CA GLU A 275 -28.63 5.18 -20.23
C GLU A 275 -27.57 4.80 -19.19
N LEU A 276 -28.02 4.39 -18.00
CA LEU A 276 -27.14 3.99 -16.91
C LEU A 276 -26.33 2.73 -17.27
N LYS A 277 -26.96 1.74 -17.92
CA LYS A 277 -26.27 0.55 -18.43
C LYS A 277 -25.19 0.90 -19.46
N SER A 278 -25.51 1.79 -20.41
CA SER A 278 -24.55 2.24 -21.42
C SER A 278 -23.32 2.90 -20.79
N PHE A 279 -23.53 3.71 -19.75
CA PHE A 279 -22.45 4.30 -18.97
C PHE A 279 -21.64 3.26 -18.20
N ILE A 280 -22.29 2.28 -17.55
CA ILE A 280 -21.62 1.18 -16.85
C ILE A 280 -20.73 0.38 -17.83
N ASP A 281 -21.21 0.09 -19.04
CA ASP A 281 -20.43 -0.60 -20.07
C ASP A 281 -19.23 0.23 -20.55
N GLN A 282 -19.41 1.54 -20.73
CA GLN A 282 -18.33 2.46 -21.05
C GLN A 282 -17.26 2.41 -19.96
N VAL A 283 -17.64 2.53 -18.69
CA VAL A 283 -16.72 2.49 -17.55
C VAL A 283 -15.98 1.15 -17.46
N GLY A 284 -16.67 0.04 -17.73
CA GLY A 284 -16.07 -1.29 -17.72
C GLY A 284 -14.98 -1.49 -18.79
N ASN A 285 -14.90 -0.62 -19.79
CA ASN A 285 -13.86 -0.63 -20.82
C ASN A 285 -12.73 0.39 -20.55
N GLU A 286 -12.81 1.16 -19.47
CA GLU A 286 -11.75 2.09 -19.08
C GLU A 286 -10.56 1.36 -18.45
N ILE A 287 -9.36 1.91 -18.66
CA ILE A 287 -8.17 1.48 -17.92
C ILE A 287 -8.21 2.09 -16.52
N LYS A 288 -8.06 1.23 -15.50
CA LYS A 288 -7.87 1.67 -14.10
C LYS A 288 -6.38 1.82 -13.81
N PRO A 289 -5.89 2.99 -13.37
CA PRO A 289 -4.55 3.12 -12.82
C PRO A 289 -4.30 2.11 -11.70
N GLU A 290 -3.07 1.62 -11.62
CA GLU A 290 -2.67 0.70 -10.53
C GLU A 290 -2.83 1.41 -9.18
N TYR A 291 -3.30 0.67 -8.16
CA TYR A 291 -3.55 1.15 -6.79
C TYR A 291 -4.70 2.16 -6.62
N GLU A 292 -5.28 2.68 -7.70
CA GLU A 292 -6.48 3.55 -7.60
C GLU A 292 -7.68 2.73 -7.07
N LEU A 293 -8.37 3.28 -6.08
CA LEU A 293 -9.70 2.82 -5.68
C LEU A 293 -10.73 3.44 -6.64
N ARG A 294 -11.45 2.59 -7.38
CA ARG A 294 -12.47 3.04 -8.35
C ARG A 294 -13.79 2.35 -8.07
N SER A 295 -14.86 3.15 -8.04
CA SER A 295 -16.23 2.66 -7.86
C SER A 295 -17.12 3.03 -9.04
N ILE A 296 -17.93 2.09 -9.51
CA ILE A 296 -19.07 2.38 -10.38
C ILE A 296 -20.29 2.69 -9.51
N GLN A 297 -20.97 3.80 -9.79
CA GLN A 297 -22.22 4.18 -9.13
C GLN A 297 -23.40 3.60 -9.92
N ALA A 298 -23.95 2.49 -9.45
CA ALA A 298 -25.09 1.79 -10.06
C ALA A 298 -26.36 2.04 -9.23
N HIS A 299 -26.80 3.29 -9.24
CA HIS A 299 -28.01 3.75 -8.58
C HIS A 299 -28.66 4.88 -9.39
N LYS A 300 -29.97 5.07 -9.22
CA LYS A 300 -30.74 6.18 -9.80
C LYS A 300 -31.93 6.51 -8.91
N TYR A 301 -32.48 7.71 -9.09
CA TYR A 301 -33.79 8.07 -8.59
C TYR A 301 -34.87 7.70 -9.61
N THR A 302 -36.02 7.25 -9.12
CA THR A 302 -37.27 7.14 -9.89
C THR A 302 -37.75 8.52 -10.37
N LYS A 303 -38.70 8.57 -11.31
CA LYS A 303 -39.26 9.87 -11.79
C LYS A 303 -40.00 10.64 -10.68
N VAL A 304 -40.36 9.97 -9.58
CA VAL A 304 -40.99 10.57 -8.38
C VAL A 304 -39.98 10.92 -7.28
N GLY A 305 -38.67 10.84 -7.56
CA GLY A 305 -37.63 11.41 -6.70
C GLY A 305 -37.21 10.57 -5.49
N GLN A 306 -37.56 9.28 -5.44
CA GLN A 306 -37.01 8.32 -4.46
C GLN A 306 -35.94 7.41 -5.07
N PRO A 307 -34.96 6.92 -4.28
CA PRO A 307 -33.99 5.92 -4.73
C PRO A 307 -34.66 4.69 -5.29
N ASP A 308 -34.28 4.31 -6.49
CA ASP A 308 -34.87 3.20 -7.23
C ASP A 308 -34.34 1.85 -6.73
N ASP A 309 -35.21 0.85 -6.65
CA ASP A 309 -34.81 -0.53 -6.35
C ASP A 309 -34.37 -1.21 -7.64
N MET A 310 -33.12 -0.92 -8.03
CA MET A 310 -32.50 -1.43 -9.25
C MET A 310 -32.07 -2.90 -9.15
N SER A 311 -32.65 -3.68 -8.26
CA SER A 311 -32.14 -5.00 -7.98
C SER A 311 -32.11 -5.98 -9.16
N PRO A 312 -33.14 -6.03 -10.04
CA PRO A 312 -33.06 -6.84 -11.26
C PRO A 312 -31.90 -6.40 -12.17
N ASP A 313 -31.76 -5.08 -12.37
CA ASP A 313 -30.69 -4.47 -13.17
C ASP A 313 -29.31 -4.82 -12.60
N VAL A 314 -29.09 -4.64 -11.29
CA VAL A 314 -27.82 -4.95 -10.62
C VAL A 314 -27.45 -6.43 -10.76
N MET A 315 -28.42 -7.33 -10.58
CA MET A 315 -28.18 -8.77 -10.71
C MET A 315 -27.86 -9.19 -12.14
N ASN A 316 -28.40 -8.48 -13.13
CA ASN A 316 -28.12 -8.70 -14.55
C ASN A 316 -26.77 -8.09 -14.96
N TRP A 317 -26.56 -6.80 -14.71
CA TRP A 317 -25.38 -6.04 -15.16
C TRP A 317 -24.09 -6.49 -14.51
N PHE A 318 -24.16 -7.00 -13.28
CA PHE A 318 -23.03 -7.52 -12.52
C PHE A 318 -23.20 -9.02 -12.23
N ALA A 319 -23.75 -9.76 -13.17
CA ALA A 319 -23.79 -11.21 -13.10
C ALA A 319 -22.36 -11.77 -13.00
N ALA A 320 -22.18 -12.80 -12.16
CA ALA A 320 -20.96 -13.57 -12.04
C ALA A 320 -21.21 -15.01 -12.50
N GLY A 321 -20.18 -15.67 -13.05
CA GLY A 321 -20.25 -17.08 -13.43
C GLY A 321 -18.99 -17.62 -14.12
N ALA A 322 -18.21 -16.74 -14.75
CA ALA A 322 -16.98 -17.08 -15.45
C ALA A 322 -15.94 -15.94 -15.38
N THR A 323 -14.72 -16.23 -15.83
CA THR A 323 -13.58 -15.28 -15.86
C THR A 323 -13.80 -14.06 -16.75
N ASN A 324 -14.76 -14.13 -17.69
CA ASN A 324 -15.13 -13.06 -18.61
C ASN A 324 -16.52 -12.47 -18.33
N SER A 325 -17.15 -12.81 -17.20
CA SER A 325 -18.46 -12.26 -16.82
C SER A 325 -18.42 -10.73 -16.67
N PRO A 326 -19.54 -10.01 -16.89
CA PRO A 326 -19.59 -8.55 -16.84
C PRO A 326 -18.97 -7.93 -15.58
N ILE A 327 -19.22 -8.53 -14.41
CA ILE A 327 -18.70 -8.05 -13.12
C ILE A 327 -17.17 -7.96 -13.07
N MET A 328 -16.44 -8.74 -13.87
CA MET A 328 -14.97 -8.81 -13.87
C MET A 328 -14.30 -7.52 -14.34
N LYS A 329 -15.06 -6.60 -14.94
CA LYS A 329 -14.61 -5.27 -15.38
C LYS A 329 -14.59 -4.22 -14.27
N PHE A 330 -15.20 -4.50 -13.12
CA PHE A 330 -15.44 -3.52 -12.06
C PHE A 330 -14.67 -3.85 -10.79
N TYR A 331 -14.62 -2.90 -9.85
CA TYR A 331 -13.84 -3.04 -8.61
C TYR A 331 -14.76 -2.79 -7.43
N ILE A 332 -15.06 -1.54 -7.11
CA ILE A 332 -16.11 -1.23 -6.13
C ILE A 332 -17.43 -1.03 -6.88
N ILE A 333 -18.51 -1.66 -6.43
CA ILE A 333 -19.83 -1.54 -7.03
C ILE A 333 -20.77 -0.98 -5.97
N ASN A 334 -21.10 0.31 -6.09
CA ASN A 334 -22.01 0.98 -5.17
C ASN A 334 -23.44 0.90 -5.71
N THR A 335 -24.37 0.44 -4.87
CA THR A 335 -25.81 0.43 -5.19
C THR A 335 -26.62 1.05 -4.06
N ASP A 336 -27.85 1.44 -4.38
CA ASP A 336 -28.90 1.63 -3.36
C ASP A 336 -29.53 0.26 -3.05
N TRP A 337 -30.14 0.13 -1.87
CA TRP A 337 -30.85 -1.07 -1.44
C TRP A 337 -30.01 -2.35 -1.52
N SER A 338 -28.70 -2.24 -1.24
CA SER A 338 -27.68 -3.22 -1.63
C SER A 338 -27.82 -4.61 -1.00
N LEU A 339 -28.67 -4.76 0.02
CA LEU A 339 -28.92 -6.02 0.70
C LEU A 339 -30.18 -6.75 0.22
N ARG A 340 -31.01 -6.13 -0.63
CA ARG A 340 -32.22 -6.77 -1.16
C ARG A 340 -31.93 -7.85 -2.20
N HIS A 341 -30.72 -7.89 -2.74
CA HIS A 341 -30.29 -8.80 -3.80
C HIS A 341 -29.06 -9.66 -3.45
N ARG A 342 -28.73 -10.60 -4.33
CA ARG A 342 -27.57 -11.52 -4.20
C ARG A 342 -26.22 -10.97 -4.66
N HIS A 343 -26.12 -9.69 -5.01
CA HIS A 343 -24.91 -9.12 -5.60
C HIS A 343 -23.62 -9.36 -4.76
N ILE A 344 -23.72 -9.36 -3.43
CA ILE A 344 -22.59 -9.68 -2.55
C ILE A 344 -22.02 -11.07 -2.87
N ASP A 345 -22.88 -12.07 -3.12
CA ASP A 345 -22.45 -13.42 -3.48
C ASP A 345 -21.78 -13.43 -4.86
N ASN A 346 -22.23 -12.59 -5.81
CA ASN A 346 -21.55 -12.40 -7.10
C ASN A 346 -20.14 -11.82 -6.91
N CYS A 347 -19.97 -10.83 -6.02
CA CYS A 347 -18.65 -10.27 -5.71
C CYS A 347 -17.71 -11.33 -5.12
N ILE A 348 -18.18 -12.09 -4.12
CA ILE A 348 -17.40 -13.17 -3.49
C ILE A 348 -16.97 -14.19 -4.56
N HIS A 349 -17.93 -14.64 -5.38
CA HIS A 349 -17.66 -15.62 -6.43
C HIS A 349 -16.68 -15.10 -7.49
N ALA A 350 -16.87 -13.88 -7.96
CA ALA A 350 -16.02 -13.28 -8.98
C ALA A 350 -14.57 -13.05 -8.50
N ASN A 351 -14.38 -12.71 -7.23
CA ASN A 351 -13.05 -12.62 -6.63
C ASN A 351 -12.29 -13.96 -6.71
N SER A 352 -12.97 -15.11 -6.66
CA SER A 352 -12.32 -16.41 -6.82
C SER A 352 -11.62 -16.59 -8.17
N PHE A 353 -12.15 -15.98 -9.24
CA PHE A 353 -11.49 -15.98 -10.54
C PHE A 353 -10.26 -15.09 -10.57
N ARG A 354 -10.31 -13.90 -9.95
CA ARG A 354 -9.16 -12.99 -9.84
C ARG A 354 -8.05 -13.61 -9.00
N SER A 355 -8.40 -14.19 -7.86
CA SER A 355 -7.44 -14.76 -6.91
C SER A 355 -6.67 -15.94 -7.51
N LYS A 356 -7.32 -16.79 -8.32
CA LYS A 356 -6.66 -17.92 -9.02
C LYS A 356 -5.51 -17.52 -9.96
N GLN A 357 -5.45 -16.26 -10.40
CA GLN A 357 -4.35 -15.77 -11.23
C GLN A 357 -3.06 -15.54 -10.43
N TRP A 358 -3.16 -15.50 -9.09
CA TRP A 358 -2.08 -15.08 -8.21
C TRP A 358 -1.84 -16.12 -7.11
N SER A 359 -0.58 -16.31 -6.76
CA SER A 359 -0.21 -17.16 -5.64
C SER A 359 0.30 -16.32 -4.46
N SER A 360 -0.28 -16.58 -3.29
CA SER A 360 0.18 -15.98 -2.03
C SER A 360 0.39 -17.05 -0.96
N LEU A 361 1.47 -16.91 -0.17
CA LEU A 361 1.82 -17.85 0.89
C LEU A 361 1.96 -17.16 2.24
N SER A 362 1.62 -17.89 3.29
CA SER A 362 1.99 -17.56 4.67
C SER A 362 2.86 -18.69 5.17
N LEU A 363 4.06 -18.36 5.59
CA LEU A 363 5.08 -19.31 6.02
C LEU A 363 5.62 -18.91 7.39
N THR A 364 6.34 -19.84 7.98
CA THR A 364 7.13 -19.70 9.19
C THR A 364 8.55 -20.20 8.92
N PRO A 365 9.56 -19.77 9.69
CA PRO A 365 10.95 -20.15 9.44
C PRO A 365 11.21 -21.66 9.35
N LEU A 366 10.53 -22.48 10.16
CA LEU A 366 10.74 -23.93 10.15
C LEU A 366 10.18 -24.63 8.91
N GLU A 367 9.26 -24.00 8.18
CA GLU A 367 8.75 -24.50 6.89
C GLU A 367 9.69 -24.20 5.72
N LEU A 368 10.73 -23.39 5.94
CA LEU A 368 11.73 -23.07 4.92
C LEU A 368 12.78 -24.17 4.79
N THR A 369 13.06 -24.57 3.56
CA THR A 369 14.20 -25.43 3.22
C THR A 369 15.49 -24.62 3.34
N ASP A 370 16.37 -24.98 4.28
CA ASP A 370 17.65 -24.30 4.55
C ASP A 370 17.56 -22.77 4.74
N GLY A 371 16.41 -22.29 5.22
CA GLY A 371 16.14 -20.86 5.44
C GLY A 371 15.84 -20.07 4.17
N TYR A 372 15.66 -20.71 3.02
CA TYR A 372 15.29 -20.06 1.77
C TYR A 372 13.78 -19.87 1.66
N ILE A 373 13.36 -18.65 1.39
CA ILE A 373 11.99 -18.34 1.02
C ILE A 373 11.75 -18.84 -0.42
N PRO A 374 10.62 -19.54 -0.70
CA PRO A 374 10.33 -20.05 -2.03
C PRO A 374 10.14 -18.93 -3.06
N HIS A 375 10.55 -19.19 -4.30
CA HIS A 375 10.35 -18.30 -5.45
C HIS A 375 8.99 -18.55 -6.11
N GLY A 376 8.65 -17.75 -7.13
CA GLY A 376 7.47 -18.00 -7.98
C GLY A 376 6.12 -17.56 -7.38
N HIS A 377 6.13 -16.93 -6.20
CA HIS A 377 4.93 -16.38 -5.59
C HIS A 377 4.83 -14.87 -5.77
N ARG A 378 3.59 -14.37 -5.87
CA ARG A 378 3.32 -12.93 -5.94
C ARG A 378 3.52 -12.27 -4.59
N ALA A 379 3.01 -12.90 -3.53
CA ALA A 379 3.05 -12.32 -2.19
C ALA A 379 3.39 -13.41 -1.16
N ILE A 380 4.40 -13.17 -0.33
CA ILE A 380 4.77 -14.05 0.76
C ILE A 380 4.72 -13.28 2.08
N VAL A 381 4.17 -13.90 3.10
CA VAL A 381 4.34 -13.51 4.50
C VAL A 381 5.21 -14.53 5.19
N LEU A 382 6.20 -14.08 5.95
CA LEU A 382 6.98 -14.92 6.85
C LEU A 382 6.80 -14.42 8.29
N ASN A 383 6.08 -15.20 9.08
CA ASN A 383 5.84 -14.92 10.50
C ASN A 383 6.86 -15.64 11.36
N ILE A 384 7.72 -14.89 12.04
CA ILE A 384 8.75 -15.41 12.94
C ILE A 384 8.25 -15.23 14.38
N TYR A 385 8.27 -16.28 15.21
CA TYR A 385 7.86 -16.21 16.61
C TYR A 385 8.65 -17.20 17.47
N ASN A 386 8.57 -17.07 18.79
CA ASN A 386 9.27 -17.97 19.71
C ASN A 386 8.84 -19.43 19.48
N GLY A 387 9.80 -20.32 19.27
CA GLY A 387 9.55 -21.74 18.92
C GLY A 387 9.46 -22.01 17.42
N ASN A 388 9.30 -20.99 16.58
CA ASN A 388 9.37 -21.11 15.12
C ASN A 388 10.24 -19.96 14.56
N TRP A 389 11.55 -20.15 14.71
CA TRP A 389 12.57 -19.13 14.47
C TRP A 389 13.80 -19.76 13.79
N ARG A 390 14.49 -18.95 12.99
CA ARG A 390 15.83 -19.23 12.46
C ARG A 390 16.71 -17.99 12.59
N ASP A 391 18.01 -18.21 12.76
CA ASP A 391 19.03 -17.15 12.83
C ASP A 391 19.20 -16.45 11.49
N LYS A 392 19.06 -17.18 10.38
CA LYS A 392 19.26 -16.71 9.01
C LYS A 392 18.10 -17.10 8.11
N ILE A 393 17.65 -16.13 7.32
CA ILE A 393 16.64 -16.28 6.27
C ILE A 393 17.19 -15.67 4.98
N ARG A 394 16.85 -16.26 3.84
CA ARG A 394 17.27 -15.77 2.53
C ARG A 394 16.06 -15.45 1.67
N LEU A 395 16.05 -14.26 1.10
CA LEU A 395 15.03 -13.89 0.11
C LEU A 395 15.16 -14.78 -1.14
N PRO A 396 14.08 -14.95 -1.92
CA PRO A 396 14.14 -15.68 -3.18
C PRO A 396 15.12 -15.00 -4.16
N SER A 397 15.81 -15.76 -5.01
CA SER A 397 16.71 -15.16 -6.01
C SER A 397 15.98 -14.38 -7.11
N TYR A 398 14.69 -14.69 -7.34
CA TYR A 398 13.81 -13.99 -8.26
C TYR A 398 12.35 -14.08 -7.79
N ALA A 399 11.50 -13.18 -8.28
CA ALA A 399 10.06 -13.23 -8.10
C ALA A 399 9.32 -12.70 -9.34
N THR A 400 7.99 -12.76 -9.29
CA THR A 400 7.15 -12.07 -10.27
C THR A 400 7.41 -10.55 -10.21
N PRO A 401 7.20 -9.78 -11.30
CA PRO A 401 7.32 -8.32 -11.26
C PRO A 401 6.44 -7.74 -10.14
N ASN A 402 7.02 -6.86 -9.32
CA ASN A 402 6.37 -6.28 -8.13
C ASN A 402 5.95 -7.31 -7.06
N GLY A 403 6.52 -8.52 -7.09
CA GLY A 403 6.31 -9.53 -6.07
C GLY A 403 6.79 -9.02 -4.70
N THR A 404 6.10 -9.41 -3.64
CA THR A 404 6.33 -8.89 -2.28
C THR A 404 6.70 -10.00 -1.30
N VAL A 405 7.66 -9.71 -0.42
CA VAL A 405 7.96 -10.53 0.76
C VAL A 405 7.82 -9.65 1.98
N LEU A 406 6.91 -10.03 2.88
CA LEU A 406 6.68 -9.36 4.15
C LEU A 406 7.20 -10.26 5.27
N ILE A 407 8.19 -9.80 6.04
CA ILE A 407 8.74 -10.53 7.17
C ILE A 407 8.35 -9.81 8.45
N ILE A 408 7.73 -10.54 9.39
CA ILE A 408 7.29 -10.01 10.68
C ILE A 408 8.02 -10.78 11.78
N ASN A 409 8.91 -10.11 12.52
CA ASN A 409 9.63 -10.72 13.62
C ASN A 409 8.95 -10.47 14.96
N LYS A 410 8.26 -11.47 15.50
CA LYS A 410 7.66 -11.45 16.85
C LYS A 410 8.52 -12.20 17.87
N ALA A 411 9.57 -12.89 17.43
CA ALA A 411 10.47 -13.62 18.31
C ALA A 411 11.35 -12.66 19.12
N GLN A 412 11.76 -13.10 20.30
CA GLN A 412 12.72 -12.36 21.14
C GLN A 412 14.13 -12.38 20.55
N LEU A 413 14.44 -13.41 19.76
CA LEU A 413 15.73 -13.57 19.11
C LEU A 413 15.78 -12.80 17.79
N ASN A 414 16.94 -12.20 17.53
CA ASN A 414 17.20 -11.48 16.29
C ASN A 414 17.32 -12.44 15.11
N THR A 415 16.80 -12.07 13.94
CA THR A 415 16.98 -12.85 12.71
C THR A 415 17.69 -12.01 11.65
N THR A 416 18.67 -12.61 10.99
CA THR A 416 19.39 -12.00 9.88
C THR A 416 18.73 -12.39 8.55
N VAL A 417 18.20 -11.42 7.83
CA VAL A 417 17.66 -11.60 6.48
C VAL A 417 18.75 -11.26 5.47
N GLN A 418 19.18 -12.25 4.71
CA GLN A 418 20.12 -12.05 3.61
C GLN A 418 19.35 -11.58 2.38
N VAL A 419 19.73 -10.41 1.89
CA VAL A 419 19.17 -9.81 0.67
C VAL A 419 20.20 -10.08 -0.41
N SER A 420 19.96 -11.06 -1.28
CA SER A 420 20.91 -11.48 -2.32
C SER A 420 20.91 -10.48 -3.49
N THR A 421 21.32 -9.24 -3.26
CA THR A 421 21.49 -8.25 -4.33
C THR A 421 22.64 -7.31 -3.99
N ASN A 422 23.51 -7.06 -4.95
CA ASN A 422 24.74 -6.26 -4.81
C ASN A 422 24.49 -4.76 -4.49
N ASN A 423 23.30 -4.36 -4.06
CA ASN A 423 22.95 -2.95 -3.89
C ASN A 423 22.02 -2.63 -2.70
N THR A 424 21.75 -3.57 -1.79
CA THR A 424 21.45 -3.15 -0.41
C THR A 424 22.77 -2.91 0.31
N PRO A 425 22.97 -1.77 0.98
CA PRO A 425 24.27 -1.46 1.56
C PRO A 425 24.66 -2.36 2.75
N ALA A 426 23.75 -3.24 3.19
CA ALA A 426 24.08 -4.42 3.97
C ALA A 426 23.54 -5.64 3.20
N ASN A 427 24.40 -6.61 2.88
CA ASN A 427 23.97 -7.93 2.38
C ASN A 427 23.04 -8.66 3.36
N ASN A 428 22.87 -8.11 4.58
CA ASN A 428 22.18 -8.66 5.72
C ASN A 428 21.38 -7.56 6.43
N LEU A 429 20.07 -7.75 6.60
CA LEU A 429 19.20 -6.92 7.43
C LEU A 429 18.89 -7.69 8.73
N ILE A 430 19.20 -7.12 9.89
CA ILE A 430 18.88 -7.74 11.18
C ILE A 430 17.50 -7.30 11.61
N LEU A 431 16.59 -8.22 11.88
CA LEU A 431 15.26 -7.98 12.43
C LEU A 431 15.25 -8.32 13.92
N VAL A 432 14.82 -7.38 14.77
CA VAL A 432 14.58 -7.60 16.20
C VAL A 432 13.09 -7.80 16.48
N GLN A 433 12.75 -8.11 17.74
CA GLN A 433 11.36 -8.26 18.16
C GLN A 433 10.53 -7.02 17.82
N GLY A 434 9.39 -7.23 17.19
CA GLY A 434 8.45 -6.19 16.75
C GLY A 434 8.74 -5.64 15.35
N ASP A 435 9.89 -5.95 14.74
CA ASP A 435 10.21 -5.43 13.41
C ASP A 435 9.33 -6.04 12.32
N VAL A 436 8.93 -5.18 11.38
CA VAL A 436 8.28 -5.52 10.13
C VAL A 436 9.20 -5.05 8.99
N ALA A 437 9.45 -5.91 8.02
CA ALA A 437 10.22 -5.56 6.83
C ALA A 437 9.48 -5.98 5.56
N LEU A 438 9.25 -5.03 4.66
CA LEU A 438 8.64 -5.27 3.35
C LEU A 438 9.70 -5.15 2.25
N PHE A 439 9.81 -6.21 1.46
CA PHE A 439 10.64 -6.28 0.28
C PHE A 439 9.76 -6.34 -0.97
N ILE A 440 10.11 -5.56 -1.98
CA ILE A 440 9.45 -5.57 -3.30
C ILE A 440 10.49 -5.91 -4.35
N TYR A 441 10.16 -6.86 -5.23
CA TYR A 441 11.06 -7.28 -6.30
C TYR A 441 10.97 -6.33 -7.50
N ASP A 442 12.09 -5.69 -7.82
CA ASP A 442 12.29 -4.93 -9.04
C ASP A 442 12.84 -5.88 -10.12
N ALA A 443 11.98 -6.25 -11.07
CA ALA A 443 12.32 -7.17 -12.15
C ALA A 443 13.29 -6.55 -13.18
N ILE A 444 13.32 -5.22 -13.32
CA ILE A 444 14.24 -4.53 -14.25
C ILE A 444 15.66 -4.64 -13.72
N GLN A 445 15.83 -4.43 -12.41
CA GLN A 445 17.13 -4.49 -11.75
C GLN A 445 17.46 -5.88 -11.20
N SER A 446 16.55 -6.84 -11.32
CA SER A 446 16.63 -8.20 -10.77
C SER A 446 17.01 -8.20 -9.29
N LYS A 447 16.34 -7.35 -8.50
CA LYS A 447 16.70 -7.13 -7.10
C LYS A 447 15.49 -6.92 -6.18
N TRP A 448 15.61 -7.39 -4.94
CA TRP A 448 14.74 -7.02 -3.85
C TRP A 448 15.11 -5.64 -3.31
N ILE A 449 14.15 -4.74 -3.36
CA ILE A 449 14.22 -3.44 -2.73
C ILE A 449 13.52 -3.55 -1.39
N VAL A 450 14.27 -3.35 -0.29
CA VAL A 450 13.65 -3.06 1.00
C VAL A 450 12.94 -1.73 0.82
N ARG A 451 11.62 -1.69 0.94
CA ARG A 451 10.93 -0.42 0.82
C ARG A 451 11.29 0.43 2.04
N PRO A 452 11.82 1.66 1.86
CA PRO A 452 11.84 2.62 2.94
C PRO A 452 10.38 2.97 3.27
N ASP A 453 10.04 2.96 4.55
CA ASP A 453 8.73 3.41 5.00
C ASP A 453 8.62 4.95 4.89
N VAL A 454 9.75 5.66 4.87
CA VAL A 454 9.81 7.12 4.91
C VAL A 454 11.04 7.66 4.16
N VAL A 455 10.81 8.67 3.32
CA VAL A 455 11.87 9.47 2.68
C VAL A 455 11.79 10.89 3.21
N HIS A 456 12.84 11.32 3.89
CA HIS A 456 13.05 12.70 4.30
C HIS A 456 14.02 13.41 3.35
N SER A 457 13.95 14.73 3.37
CA SER A 457 14.81 15.63 2.62
C SER A 457 14.90 16.97 3.36
N PRO A 458 15.84 17.84 2.97
CA PRO A 458 15.94 19.19 3.53
C PRO A 458 14.61 19.96 3.52
N ASN A 459 13.83 19.86 2.46
CA ASN A 459 12.53 20.54 2.34
C ASN A 459 11.45 19.94 3.26
N THR A 460 11.60 18.70 3.72
CA THR A 460 10.62 18.04 4.61
C THR A 460 10.98 18.14 6.09
N SER A 461 12.27 18.20 6.42
CA SER A 461 12.73 18.09 7.82
C SER A 461 13.91 19.00 8.18
N GLY A 462 14.35 19.89 7.29
CA GLY A 462 15.54 20.71 7.51
C GLY A 462 16.83 19.90 7.48
N ASP A 463 17.90 20.39 8.10
CA ASP A 463 19.25 19.80 8.09
C ASP A 463 19.43 18.59 9.03
N THR A 464 18.39 18.22 9.76
CA THR A 464 18.43 17.15 10.76
C THR A 464 17.52 16.03 10.32
N VAL A 465 18.04 14.80 10.33
CA VAL A 465 17.23 13.61 10.05
C VAL A 465 16.30 13.38 11.25
N PRO A 466 14.97 13.26 11.03
CA PRO A 466 14.02 12.98 12.09
C PRO A 466 14.36 11.71 12.89
N ASN A 467 13.91 11.68 14.15
CA ASN A 467 14.06 10.49 14.99
C ASN A 467 13.31 9.31 14.37
N ILE A 468 14.01 8.18 14.22
CA ILE A 468 13.45 6.98 13.63
C ILE A 468 12.61 6.24 14.67
N GLY A 469 11.35 5.97 14.32
CA GLY A 469 10.38 5.27 15.15
C GLY A 469 10.64 3.77 15.30
N THR A 470 9.86 3.13 16.18
CA THR A 470 9.88 1.67 16.36
C THR A 470 9.25 0.92 15.19
N ASP A 471 8.34 1.55 14.45
CA ASP A 471 7.64 1.03 13.29
C ASP A 471 8.37 1.30 11.96
N GLU A 472 9.45 2.08 11.99
CA GLU A 472 10.26 2.42 10.82
C GLU A 472 11.53 1.57 10.79
N LYS A 473 11.65 0.62 9.86
CA LYS A 473 12.85 -0.23 9.81
C LYS A 473 14.01 0.42 9.06
N PHE A 474 13.68 1.11 7.99
CA PHE A 474 14.61 1.71 7.05
C PHE A 474 14.10 3.09 6.64
N VAL A 475 14.93 4.10 6.88
CA VAL A 475 14.63 5.50 6.53
C VAL A 475 15.67 5.98 5.52
N ARG A 476 15.22 6.81 4.57
CA ARG A 476 16.12 7.50 3.65
C ARG A 476 16.09 9.00 3.92
N TYR A 477 17.26 9.63 3.92
CA TYR A 477 17.41 11.07 3.83
C TYR A 477 18.10 11.42 2.52
N GLN A 478 17.39 12.16 1.65
CA GLN A 478 17.79 12.40 0.27
C GLN A 478 17.99 13.88 0.01
N THR A 479 19.15 14.25 -0.54
CA THR A 479 19.38 15.58 -1.10
C THR A 479 19.26 15.56 -2.62
N ALA A 480 18.74 16.63 -3.20
CA ALA A 480 18.58 16.79 -4.65
C ALA A 480 18.74 18.27 -5.04
N ASP A 481 18.73 18.56 -6.35
CA ASP A 481 18.75 19.94 -6.84
C ASP A 481 17.55 20.72 -6.26
N TYR A 482 17.80 21.93 -5.75
CA TYR A 482 16.81 22.77 -5.05
C TYR A 482 16.20 22.15 -3.78
N ASN A 483 16.75 21.03 -3.29
CA ASN A 483 16.37 20.35 -2.06
C ASN A 483 17.62 19.82 -1.36
N TRP A 484 18.48 20.75 -0.92
CA TRP A 484 19.82 20.47 -0.42
C TRP A 484 20.14 21.28 0.83
N THR A 485 21.07 20.76 1.63
CA THR A 485 21.62 21.39 2.84
C THR A 485 23.11 21.08 2.94
N ASP A 486 23.90 22.01 3.49
CA ASP A 486 25.35 21.84 3.70
C ASP A 486 25.68 20.83 4.80
N HIS A 487 24.79 20.68 5.78
CA HIS A 487 24.97 19.77 6.90
C HIS A 487 23.77 18.83 7.03
N ILE A 488 24.06 17.57 7.35
CA ILE A 488 23.06 16.53 7.64
C ILE A 488 23.40 15.94 9.00
N TYR A 489 22.57 16.19 10.00
CA TYR A 489 22.75 15.64 11.35
C TYR A 489 21.91 14.38 11.53
N LEU A 490 22.56 13.26 11.86
CA LEU A 490 21.84 12.03 12.20
C LEU A 490 21.26 12.14 13.62
N PRO A 491 20.12 11.50 13.92
CA PRO A 491 19.51 11.59 15.24
C PRO A 491 20.43 10.94 16.29
N GLY A 492 20.52 11.55 17.48
CA GLY A 492 21.39 11.03 18.55
C GLY A 492 20.94 9.69 19.12
N THR A 493 19.68 9.30 18.89
CA THR A 493 19.09 8.05 19.39
C THR A 493 18.17 7.45 18.34
N ALA A 494 18.15 6.12 18.26
CA ALA A 494 17.13 5.35 17.56
C ALA A 494 16.97 3.98 18.24
N PRO A 495 15.90 3.23 17.96
CA PRO A 495 15.86 1.81 18.31
C PRO A 495 17.06 1.05 17.72
N ALA A 496 17.45 -0.06 18.35
CA ALA A 496 18.55 -0.88 17.84
C ALA A 496 18.24 -1.46 16.46
N TYR A 497 19.27 -1.62 15.64
CA TYR A 497 19.23 -2.13 14.28
C TYR A 497 18.30 -1.35 13.36
N ARG A 498 18.26 -0.03 13.51
CA ARG A 498 17.57 0.87 12.57
C ARG A 498 18.54 1.33 11.49
N TYR A 499 18.06 1.33 10.25
CA TYR A 499 18.89 1.58 9.09
C TYR A 499 18.56 2.96 8.51
N LEU A 500 19.60 3.75 8.27
CA LEU A 500 19.48 5.07 7.68
C LEU A 500 20.37 5.17 6.45
N GLU A 501 19.73 5.38 5.31
CA GLU A 501 20.42 5.65 4.05
C GLU A 501 20.46 7.15 3.80
N VAL A 502 21.65 7.69 3.51
CA VAL A 502 21.81 9.07 3.08
C VAL A 502 22.27 9.06 1.62
N THR A 503 21.49 9.70 0.75
CA THR A 503 21.76 9.72 -0.70
C THR A 503 21.78 11.14 -1.25
N SER A 504 22.57 11.34 -2.30
CA SER A 504 22.60 12.60 -3.05
C SER A 504 22.31 12.38 -4.53
N ASP A 505 21.15 12.89 -4.95
CA ASP A 505 20.65 12.85 -6.32
C ASP A 505 20.86 14.21 -7.03
N ILE A 506 21.72 15.07 -6.47
CA ILE A 506 22.15 16.34 -7.07
C ILE A 506 22.69 16.05 -8.47
N THR A 507 22.27 16.81 -9.48
CA THR A 507 22.76 16.62 -10.86
C THR A 507 23.88 17.58 -11.22
N ALA A 508 24.06 18.66 -10.46
CA ALA A 508 25.16 19.60 -10.65
C ALA A 508 26.53 18.90 -10.57
N THR A 509 27.44 19.26 -11.49
CA THR A 509 28.83 18.77 -11.52
C THR A 509 29.76 19.59 -10.61
N GLU A 510 29.31 20.76 -10.16
CA GLU A 510 30.08 21.67 -9.32
C GLU A 510 29.99 21.25 -7.84
N GLY A 511 30.98 21.64 -7.03
CA GLY A 511 31.36 21.07 -5.72
C GLY A 511 30.36 21.10 -4.56
N TRP A 512 29.06 20.99 -4.83
CA TRP A 512 28.00 20.80 -3.86
C TRP A 512 28.12 19.44 -3.18
N HIS A 513 28.22 19.47 -1.86
CA HIS A 513 28.28 18.28 -1.04
C HIS A 513 27.76 18.58 0.36
N SER A 514 27.06 17.63 0.95
CA SER A 514 26.64 17.74 2.35
C SER A 514 27.66 17.08 3.27
N HIS A 515 27.82 17.64 4.47
CA HIS A 515 28.58 17.08 5.57
C HIS A 515 27.66 16.26 6.47
N ILE A 516 27.85 14.95 6.52
CA ILE A 516 27.07 14.05 7.38
C ILE A 516 27.74 13.96 8.75
N HIS A 517 27.01 14.38 9.77
CA HIS A 517 27.42 14.39 11.16
C HIS A 517 26.67 13.29 11.93
N ARG A 518 27.40 12.27 12.39
CA ARG A 518 26.82 11.18 13.21
C ARG A 518 26.82 11.51 14.71
N ARG A 519 27.90 12.14 15.17
CA ARG A 519 28.13 12.57 16.55
C ARG A 519 29.25 13.62 16.57
N SER A 520 29.19 14.52 17.56
CA SER A 520 30.27 15.48 17.80
C SER A 520 31.61 14.77 18.06
N GLY A 521 32.68 15.24 17.42
CA GLY A 521 34.04 14.69 17.56
C GLY A 521 34.34 13.43 16.75
N GLU A 522 33.35 12.86 16.04
CA GLU A 522 33.56 11.74 15.13
C GLU A 522 33.82 12.21 13.69
N ARG A 523 34.14 11.24 12.81
CA ARG A 523 34.28 11.47 11.38
C ARG A 523 33.04 12.13 10.78
N VAL A 524 33.27 13.21 10.04
CA VAL A 524 32.30 13.88 9.18
C VAL A 524 32.46 13.34 7.76
N TYR A 525 31.39 12.76 7.22
CA TYR A 525 31.42 12.22 5.86
C TYR A 525 30.96 13.27 4.85
N ARG A 526 31.53 13.24 3.65
CA ARG A 526 31.13 14.11 2.55
C ARG A 526 30.22 13.36 1.58
N CYS A 527 29.00 13.85 1.41
CA CYS A 527 28.00 13.28 0.49
C CYS A 527 27.83 14.20 -0.71
N GLN A 528 28.42 13.80 -1.84
CA GLN A 528 28.34 14.51 -3.11
C GLN A 528 27.47 13.76 -4.12
N ARG A 529 27.27 14.34 -5.30
CA ARG A 529 26.47 13.76 -6.38
C ARG A 529 26.73 12.26 -6.58
N GLY A 530 25.65 11.48 -6.53
CA GLY A 530 25.66 10.03 -6.75
C GLY A 530 26.07 9.19 -5.53
N ASP A 531 26.47 9.83 -4.43
CA ASP A 531 26.86 9.11 -3.22
C ASP A 531 25.68 8.45 -2.52
N GLN A 532 25.98 7.30 -1.90
CA GLN A 532 25.07 6.57 -1.05
C GLN A 532 25.82 6.05 0.17
N TYR A 533 25.41 6.51 1.34
CA TYR A 533 25.87 6.02 2.64
C TYR A 533 24.79 5.19 3.31
N LEU A 534 25.19 4.13 4.03
CA LEU A 534 24.28 3.43 4.94
C LEU A 534 24.86 3.36 6.32
N PHE A 535 24.02 3.71 7.28
CA PHE A 535 24.28 3.62 8.69
C PHE A 535 23.30 2.67 9.35
N MET A 536 23.72 2.04 10.45
CA MET A 536 22.89 1.21 11.30
C MET A 536 23.09 1.60 12.76
N PHE A 537 22.00 1.95 13.44
CA PHE A 537 22.07 2.34 14.83
C PHE A 537 22.14 1.12 15.73
N ASN A 538 23.20 1.00 16.52
CA ASN A 538 23.32 -0.06 17.52
C ASN A 538 24.24 0.39 18.66
N GLN A 539 24.01 -0.13 19.86
CA GLN A 539 24.82 0.18 21.04
C GLN A 539 24.97 1.70 21.30
N GLY A 540 23.94 2.48 20.97
CA GLY A 540 23.93 3.94 21.20
C GLY A 540 24.66 4.78 20.15
N ALA A 541 25.07 4.20 19.00
CA ALA A 541 25.76 4.94 17.95
C ALA A 541 25.36 4.47 16.53
N TRP A 542 25.46 5.39 15.57
CA TRP A 542 25.32 5.10 14.15
C TRP A 542 26.60 4.47 13.60
N GLN A 543 26.57 3.17 13.33
CA GLN A 543 27.68 2.43 12.73
C GLN A 543 27.60 2.50 11.21
N VAL A 544 28.73 2.67 10.54
CA VAL A 544 28.78 2.74 9.07
C VAL A 544 28.79 1.34 8.49
N LEU A 545 27.90 1.07 7.53
CA LEU A 545 27.79 -0.21 6.83
C LEU A 545 28.24 -0.12 5.37
N LYS A 546 28.02 1.03 4.71
CA LYS A 546 28.50 1.33 3.36
C LYS A 546 28.93 2.78 3.26
N THR A 547 30.06 3.00 2.61
CA THR A 547 30.51 4.29 2.11
C THR A 547 30.67 4.22 0.59
N PRO A 548 30.48 5.33 -0.13
CA PRO A 548 30.80 5.40 -1.55
C PRO A 548 32.32 5.33 -1.75
N ILE A 549 32.74 4.79 -2.89
CA ILE A 549 34.11 4.94 -3.37
C ILE A 549 34.11 6.15 -4.29
N HIS A 550 34.86 7.20 -3.94
CA HIS A 550 34.99 8.35 -4.82
C HIS A 550 36.05 8.08 -5.88
N SER A 551 35.65 8.08 -7.15
CA SER A 551 36.53 7.80 -8.28
C SER A 551 36.68 9.05 -9.15
N TYR A 552 37.92 9.44 -9.43
CA TYR A 552 38.26 10.64 -10.18
C TYR A 552 39.23 10.34 -11.31
N GLY A 553 39.11 11.13 -12.37
CA GLY A 553 40.17 11.32 -13.35
C GLY A 553 41.37 12.05 -12.73
N ALA A 554 42.59 11.78 -13.21
CA ALA A 554 43.79 12.42 -12.70
C ALA A 554 43.75 13.97 -12.85
N ALA A 555 43.16 14.48 -13.94
CA ALA A 555 42.99 15.92 -14.14
C ALA A 555 42.03 16.53 -13.10
N GLN A 556 40.95 15.83 -12.76
CA GLN A 556 39.99 16.26 -11.75
C GLN A 556 40.56 16.19 -10.32
N ALA A 557 41.35 15.16 -10.02
CA ALA A 557 42.06 15.03 -8.75
C ALA A 557 43.09 16.15 -8.55
N GLY A 558 43.65 16.67 -9.66
CA GLY A 558 44.61 17.77 -9.67
C GLY A 558 45.99 17.38 -9.14
N ALA A 559 46.94 18.31 -9.22
CA ALA A 559 48.31 18.08 -8.75
C ALA A 559 48.42 17.98 -7.21
N GLN A 560 47.46 18.57 -6.49
CA GLN A 560 47.31 18.45 -5.04
C GLN A 560 45.90 17.92 -4.77
N MET A 561 45.82 16.66 -4.33
CA MET A 561 44.53 16.06 -3.99
C MET A 561 43.92 16.77 -2.78
N ALA A 562 42.61 17.03 -2.86
CA ALA A 562 41.80 17.39 -1.71
C ALA A 562 41.36 16.14 -0.94
N ASP A 563 41.06 16.31 0.35
CA ASP A 563 40.29 15.29 1.07
C ASP A 563 38.87 15.22 0.49
N THR A 564 38.45 14.01 0.18
CA THR A 564 37.17 13.71 -0.47
C THR A 564 36.09 13.34 0.56
N GLY A 565 36.46 13.20 1.84
CA GLY A 565 35.53 12.95 2.94
C GLY A 565 34.88 11.56 2.91
N THR A 566 35.45 10.61 2.16
CA THR A 566 35.08 9.19 2.16
C THR A 566 36.27 8.29 2.57
N GLU A 567 35.97 7.04 2.95
CA GLU A 567 36.97 6.05 3.39
C GLU A 567 37.90 5.56 2.26
N GLU A 568 37.43 5.61 1.00
CA GLU A 568 38.23 5.20 -0.15
C GLU A 568 38.08 6.14 -1.35
N THR A 569 39.23 6.63 -1.83
CA THR A 569 39.35 7.40 -3.07
C THR A 569 40.18 6.65 -4.09
N GLN A 570 39.73 6.67 -5.35
CA GLN A 570 40.43 6.10 -6.48
C GLN A 570 40.72 7.17 -7.52
N VAL A 571 41.95 7.19 -8.04
CA VAL A 571 42.36 8.11 -9.10
C VAL A 571 42.90 7.30 -10.27
N HIS A 572 42.38 7.59 -11.45
CA HIS A 572 42.73 6.88 -12.68
C HIS A 572 43.47 7.82 -13.63
N PHE A 573 44.71 7.47 -13.96
CA PHE A 573 45.53 8.16 -14.94
C PHE A 573 45.35 7.50 -16.31
N ARG A 574 44.94 8.28 -17.32
CA ARG A 574 44.69 7.80 -18.69
C ARG A 574 45.27 8.78 -19.70
N ASP A 575 45.48 8.32 -20.93
CA ASP A 575 45.83 9.24 -22.02
C ASP A 575 44.66 10.22 -22.25
N GLY A 576 44.93 11.53 -22.17
CA GLY A 576 43.92 12.59 -22.20
C GLY A 576 43.36 13.01 -20.84
N ASP A 577 43.66 12.29 -19.76
CA ASP A 577 43.24 12.60 -18.38
C ASP A 577 44.40 12.30 -17.42
N PHE A 578 45.32 13.26 -17.33
CA PHE A 578 46.65 13.08 -16.75
C PHE A 578 47.15 14.35 -16.05
N VAL A 579 47.88 14.15 -14.95
CA VAL A 579 48.70 15.19 -14.33
C VAL A 579 50.14 14.67 -14.16
N GLN A 580 51.13 15.52 -14.40
CA GLN A 580 52.53 15.11 -14.35
C GLN A 580 53.00 14.75 -12.93
N GLN A 581 52.44 15.42 -11.94
CA GLN A 581 52.74 15.23 -10.53
C GLN A 581 51.43 15.19 -9.75
N ILE A 582 51.36 14.34 -8.73
CA ILE A 582 50.24 14.27 -7.80
C ILE A 582 50.74 14.18 -6.36
N THR A 583 50.19 14.99 -5.49
CA THR A 583 50.45 14.96 -4.05
C THR A 583 49.18 14.48 -3.35
N LEU A 584 49.29 13.43 -2.54
CA LEU A 584 48.17 12.90 -1.75
C LEU A 584 47.61 13.97 -0.79
N PRO A 585 46.38 13.83 -0.26
CA PRO A 585 45.79 14.81 0.66
C PRO A 585 46.69 15.10 1.87
N ALA A 586 46.79 16.36 2.28
CA ALA A 586 47.60 16.76 3.44
C ALA A 586 47.00 16.23 4.76
N ASN A 587 45.67 16.25 4.85
CA ASN A 587 44.90 15.75 5.97
C ASN A 587 43.89 14.73 5.46
N ALA A 588 43.59 13.72 6.26
CA ALA A 588 42.56 12.73 6.03
C ALA A 588 42.18 12.06 7.37
N TRP A 589 41.16 11.22 7.39
CA TRP A 589 40.82 10.44 8.58
C TRP A 589 41.73 9.21 8.70
N ASN A 590 41.94 8.76 9.94
CA ASN A 590 42.77 7.60 10.18
C ASN A 590 42.25 6.37 9.41
N ASN A 591 43.14 5.64 8.75
CA ASN A 591 42.87 4.50 7.86
C ASN A 591 42.21 4.82 6.52
N ASP A 592 42.04 6.07 6.12
CA ASP A 592 41.60 6.42 4.77
C ASP A 592 42.50 5.79 3.71
N LYS A 593 41.89 5.41 2.58
CA LYS A 593 42.58 4.74 1.48
C LYS A 593 42.59 5.61 0.23
N VAL A 594 43.76 5.74 -0.38
CA VAL A 594 43.89 6.25 -1.75
C VAL A 594 44.47 5.15 -2.63
N THR A 595 43.82 4.89 -3.76
CA THR A 595 44.33 4.02 -4.82
C THR A 595 44.62 4.84 -6.06
N LEU A 596 45.86 4.76 -6.56
CA LEU A 596 46.25 5.36 -7.83
C LEU A 596 46.47 4.25 -8.85
N THR A 597 45.81 4.32 -10.00
CA THR A 597 45.99 3.38 -11.11
C THR A 597 46.40 4.14 -12.36
N SER A 598 47.34 3.61 -13.15
CA SER A 598 47.74 4.25 -14.40
C SER A 598 47.65 3.30 -15.59
N SER A 599 46.91 3.71 -16.60
CA SER A 599 46.97 3.15 -17.95
C SER A 599 47.57 4.13 -18.97
N ALA A 600 47.93 5.34 -18.52
CA ALA A 600 48.54 6.38 -19.33
C ALA A 600 49.91 5.96 -19.88
N THR A 601 50.25 6.45 -21.06
CA THR A 601 51.53 6.21 -21.72
C THR A 601 52.67 6.98 -21.03
N TYR A 602 52.37 8.15 -20.45
CA TYR A 602 53.32 8.96 -19.69
C TYR A 602 53.40 8.50 -18.23
N THR A 603 54.60 8.62 -17.64
CA THR A 603 54.82 8.33 -16.20
C THR A 603 54.49 9.55 -15.36
N ALA A 604 53.64 9.39 -14.34
CA ALA A 604 53.36 10.42 -13.35
C ALA A 604 54.26 10.27 -12.12
N THR A 605 54.54 11.36 -11.42
CA THR A 605 55.27 11.32 -10.13
C THR A 605 54.31 11.54 -8.97
N VAL A 606 54.24 10.57 -8.05
CA VAL A 606 53.58 10.75 -6.74
C VAL A 606 54.58 11.41 -5.81
N MET A 607 54.24 12.60 -5.32
CA MET A 607 55.13 13.43 -4.51
C MET A 607 55.28 12.89 -3.08
N GLY A 608 56.51 12.85 -2.59
CA GLY A 608 56.87 12.33 -1.27
C GLY A 608 56.42 13.21 -0.09
N THR A 609 55.96 14.44 -0.35
CA THR A 609 55.61 15.46 0.65
C THR A 609 54.72 14.92 1.78
N ASN A 610 53.68 14.17 1.41
CA ASN A 610 52.69 13.62 2.35
C ASN A 610 52.88 12.11 2.60
N LEU A 611 53.92 11.49 2.04
CA LEU A 611 54.23 10.08 2.25
C LEU A 611 55.13 9.91 3.48
N ALA A 612 54.95 8.80 4.20
CA ALA A 612 55.82 8.47 5.33
C ALA A 612 57.28 8.22 4.92
N SER A 613 57.50 7.76 3.68
CA SER A 613 58.85 7.58 3.13
C SER A 613 59.57 8.89 2.80
N GLY A 614 58.84 10.00 2.62
CA GLY A 614 59.37 11.27 2.11
C GLY A 614 59.87 11.23 0.66
N ALA A 615 59.97 10.05 0.04
CA ALA A 615 60.51 9.86 -1.30
C ALA A 615 59.42 9.90 -2.37
N ASN A 616 59.73 10.54 -3.50
CA ASN A 616 58.86 10.53 -4.68
C ASN A 616 58.76 9.11 -5.27
N LEU A 617 57.58 8.74 -5.74
CA LEU A 617 57.32 7.45 -6.39
C LEU A 617 56.92 7.67 -7.85
N GLN A 618 57.41 6.82 -8.75
CA GLN A 618 57.04 6.86 -10.17
C GLN A 618 55.85 5.93 -10.42
N LEU A 619 54.74 6.46 -10.94
CA LEU A 619 53.54 5.73 -11.32
C LEU A 619 53.54 5.52 -12.84
N LYS A 620 53.95 4.32 -13.27
CA LYS A 620 54.10 3.94 -14.67
C LYS A 620 52.83 3.28 -15.22
N LYS A 621 52.78 3.10 -16.53
CA LYS A 621 51.71 2.34 -17.20
C LYS A 621 51.60 0.93 -16.62
N GLY A 622 50.40 0.56 -16.19
CA GLY A 622 50.09 -0.72 -15.55
C GLY A 622 50.23 -0.73 -14.03
N ASP A 623 50.82 0.32 -13.43
CA ASP A 623 51.00 0.37 -11.98
C ASP A 623 49.67 0.64 -11.26
N THR A 624 49.53 0.00 -10.10
CA THR A 624 48.51 0.30 -9.10
C THR A 624 49.18 0.49 -7.75
N PHE A 625 49.05 1.67 -7.15
CA PHE A 625 49.55 1.97 -5.82
C PHE A 625 48.40 2.16 -4.85
N HIS A 626 48.54 1.58 -3.66
CA HIS A 626 47.60 1.77 -2.57
C HIS A 626 48.28 2.47 -1.40
N PHE A 627 47.57 3.41 -0.79
CA PHE A 627 48.03 4.18 0.34
C PHE A 627 47.01 4.12 1.47
N ARG A 628 47.48 4.10 2.72
CA ARG A 628 46.65 4.21 3.92
C ARG A 628 47.14 5.39 4.77
N TYR A 629 46.23 6.24 5.21
CA TYR A 629 46.57 7.38 6.06
C TYR A 629 46.72 6.97 7.52
N VAL A 630 47.75 7.49 8.19
CA VAL A 630 47.98 7.32 9.63
C VAL A 630 47.89 8.68 10.29
N ALA A 631 46.77 8.93 10.98
CA ALA A 631 46.47 10.25 11.53
C ALA A 631 47.44 10.67 12.64
N SER A 632 47.95 9.73 13.44
CA SER A 632 48.96 10.05 14.47
C SER A 632 50.30 10.53 13.89
N ALA A 633 50.60 10.19 12.64
CA ALA A 633 51.81 10.60 11.94
C ALA A 633 51.58 11.74 10.94
N ASN A 634 50.33 12.07 10.61
CA ASN A 634 49.94 12.94 9.51
C ASN A 634 50.62 12.56 8.17
N LYS A 635 50.71 11.26 7.88
CA LYS A 635 51.39 10.72 6.69
C LYS A 635 50.62 9.55 6.06
N TRP A 636 50.85 9.36 4.76
CA TRP A 636 50.37 8.22 4.00
C TRP A 636 51.43 7.13 3.89
N ASN A 637 51.04 5.90 4.24
CA ASN A 637 51.85 4.71 4.06
C ASN A 637 51.46 4.01 2.77
N LYS A 638 52.43 3.71 1.90
CA LYS A 638 52.21 2.80 0.78
C LYS A 638 52.01 1.39 1.35
N VAL A 639 50.93 0.73 0.95
CA VAL A 639 50.61 -0.64 1.38
C VAL A 639 50.60 -1.57 0.17
N SER A 640 51.10 -2.78 0.37
CA SER A 640 51.03 -3.86 -0.60
C SER A 640 49.82 -4.73 -0.24
N PHE A 641 48.89 -4.95 -1.16
CA PHE A 641 47.90 -6.01 -1.01
C PHE A 641 48.39 -7.22 -1.81
N ALA A 642 48.40 -8.39 -1.17
CA ALA A 642 48.65 -9.67 -1.82
C ALA A 642 47.44 -10.12 -2.63
#